data_AF-A0A7I8DSE7-F1
#
_entry.id   AF-A0A7I8DSE7-F1
#
_cell.length_a   1.000
_cell.length_b   1.000
_cell.length_c   1.000
_cell.angle_alpha   90.00
_cell.angle_beta   90.00
_cell.angle_gamma   90.00
#
_symmetry.space_group_name_H-M   'P 1'
#
loop_
_entity.id
_entity.type
_entity.pdbx_description
1 polymer ?
#
loop_
_entity_poly.entity_id
_entity_poly.type
_entity_poly.pdbx_seq_one_letter_code
_entity_poly.pdbx_strand_id
1 'polypeptide(L)'
;MGSYRILRKSFGMLLIVILLVVQIFSSSVQADTGYDKTAPILNRLTISNADNIDTEKGMKITFDLKEDGVGVNNIIIIFKGQESGKRKSLQYFTFPEDGIKPLYSGMTTVTLSFDGEFFYEEMYYLEDIYLSDANGNSSEYSAQQGAECLKNSTSKIIVTHSTTTDFTEPKLNNMTIENADNIDSSTGLININVDAQEDGSGISDISLTFRNEGTALFYVNWSDYSGYPDGNELHTGKYNLIAMIQDPFVVGTYTLESVILSDHGGNYKKYTPDSPEWSKFTQKITVTKSNYVESTSPTIKSINLDNVAIVTPDCLEVPITITTGKYGVNCIFIDLINEEGRKAFLSWYSDTPIMSGTHRLKFPIDPFQGEGKFKIDYIQVIPSVGSNDIGYDRKHLNKISGFIDPTITINSAFDITYYGATGNVDAAVNAINSMIEGQTAVLDYRNNNKADKRLFQAIAGKDKTVVFENNDVQWIFNGKDINLDNCKTINLNVNISKQKGSDYGFTNDDYILYMRYAENGVLPGKVQMRINNEFLKEKYKVTSDMILTYYDQSPDVLDTDVEFAGDGYTEYEISHNSTYLLSANMPLLNSPQLVKANCVKYSYIKLNWNRVAGANGYNIYRSSSKTGSYKKVGTVTKANQLTWSDKSISIGKTYYYKIQALGAKNNIKAKYSAVISCTNAPSVTKGLKLSSKSKTSLKLTWEKQAGVTGYKIYQYKNSKWIEIETIKNYYTTSSTMKGLKSRTAYNFKVRAYKTSNKKITYGAYSEIITVSTK
;
A
#
# COMPACT_ATOMS: atom_id res chain seq x y z
N MET A 1 -27.14 -0.97 -26.07
CA MET A 1 -25.71 -0.93 -26.45
C MET A 1 -25.24 0.50 -26.28
N GLY A 2 -24.14 0.77 -25.57
CA GLY A 2 -23.27 -0.21 -24.91
C GLY A 2 -22.52 0.36 -23.70
N SER A 3 -22.20 -0.54 -22.76
CA SER A 3 -20.99 -0.45 -21.94
C SER A 3 -19.81 -1.06 -22.72
N TYR A 4 -18.58 -0.99 -22.19
CA TYR A 4 -17.29 -1.34 -22.84
C TYR A 4 -16.86 -0.34 -23.94
N ARG A 5 -15.78 0.46 -23.80
CA ARG A 5 -14.71 0.63 -22.79
C ARG A 5 -13.45 -0.28 -22.89
N ILE A 6 -12.36 0.33 -23.38
CA ILE A 6 -10.91 0.15 -23.07
C ILE A 6 -10.13 -1.07 -23.60
N LEU A 7 -9.09 -0.78 -24.42
CA LEU A 7 -7.70 -1.31 -24.44
C LEU A 7 -6.98 -0.67 -25.66
N ARG A 8 -5.75 -0.12 -25.64
CA ARG A 8 -4.53 -0.31 -24.81
C ARG A 8 -3.73 0.99 -24.57
N LYS A 9 -2.75 0.92 -23.64
CA LYS A 9 -1.69 1.92 -23.38
C LYS A 9 -0.45 1.77 -24.31
N SER A 10 0.47 2.76 -24.22
CA SER A 10 1.89 2.82 -24.67
C SER A 10 2.12 3.44 -26.06
N PHE A 11 3.13 4.29 -26.33
CA PHE A 11 4.45 4.52 -25.67
C PHE A 11 4.95 5.99 -25.73
N GLY A 12 5.71 6.42 -24.69
CA GLY A 12 6.85 7.39 -24.72
C GLY A 12 6.60 8.88 -25.09
N MET A 13 6.84 9.94 -24.28
CA MET A 13 7.90 10.32 -23.30
C MET A 13 9.13 11.08 -23.87
N LEU A 14 9.17 12.42 -23.73
CA LEU A 14 10.33 13.30 -23.43
C LEU A 14 9.80 14.76 -23.18
N LEU A 15 10.10 15.53 -22.11
CA LEU A 15 11.34 16.18 -21.61
C LEU A 15 11.94 17.24 -22.57
N ILE A 16 12.26 18.51 -22.21
CA ILE A 16 12.40 19.26 -20.92
C ILE A 16 11.83 20.71 -21.10
N VAL A 17 11.77 21.69 -20.15
CA VAL A 17 12.84 22.52 -19.49
C VAL A 17 12.22 23.27 -18.27
N ILE A 18 13.04 23.81 -17.34
CA ILE A 18 12.65 24.44 -16.05
C ILE A 18 13.12 25.93 -15.99
N LEU A 19 12.49 26.82 -15.17
CA LEU A 19 13.13 27.72 -14.15
C LEU A 19 12.40 29.08 -13.83
N LEU A 20 12.04 29.23 -12.53
CA LEU A 20 12.11 30.43 -11.64
C LEU A 20 11.08 31.62 -11.61
N VAL A 21 10.70 31.93 -10.35
CA VAL A 21 10.52 33.26 -9.69
C VAL A 21 9.33 34.18 -10.06
N VAL A 22 8.67 34.96 -9.16
CA VAL A 22 8.27 34.89 -7.71
C VAL A 22 7.62 36.24 -7.31
N GLN A 23 6.76 36.29 -6.26
CA GLN A 23 6.16 37.49 -5.61
C GLN A 23 5.12 38.31 -6.44
N ILE A 24 4.14 39.06 -5.89
CA ILE A 24 3.34 39.12 -4.62
C ILE A 24 2.21 40.18 -4.85
N PHE A 25 1.07 40.38 -4.14
CA PHE A 25 0.55 40.00 -2.80
C PHE A 25 -1.01 40.06 -2.74
N SER A 26 -1.61 39.36 -1.77
CA SER A 26 -2.84 39.68 -1.01
C SER A 26 -4.09 40.29 -1.69
N SER A 27 -5.20 39.53 -1.61
CA SER A 27 -6.26 39.89 -0.66
C SER A 27 -6.91 38.60 -0.11
N SER A 28 -7.45 38.63 1.10
CA SER A 28 -7.93 37.43 1.82
C SER A 28 -9.45 37.29 1.75
N VAL A 29 -9.93 36.16 1.24
CA VAL A 29 -11.27 35.63 1.48
C VAL A 29 -11.12 34.35 2.29
N GLN A 30 -11.94 34.18 3.33
CA GLN A 30 -12.02 32.91 4.05
C GLN A 30 -12.78 31.91 3.18
N ALA A 31 -12.11 30.86 2.70
CA ALA A 31 -12.79 29.64 2.32
C ALA A 31 -13.30 28.97 3.61
N ASP A 32 -14.62 28.82 3.72
CA ASP A 32 -15.17 27.83 4.64
C ASP A 32 -14.77 26.43 4.12
N THR A 33 -14.75 25.44 5.00
CA THR A 33 -14.21 24.09 4.69
C THR A 33 -15.01 23.00 5.37
N GLY A 34 -16.33 23.14 5.32
CA GLY A 34 -17.19 21.97 5.20
C GLY A 34 -16.88 21.21 3.90
N TYR A 35 -17.37 19.97 3.79
CA TYR A 35 -17.41 19.30 2.49
C TYR A 35 -18.31 20.07 1.56
N ASP A 36 -17.80 20.50 0.41
CA ASP A 36 -18.68 21.04 -0.60
C ASP A 36 -19.55 19.92 -1.16
N LYS A 37 -20.84 20.01 -0.84
CA LYS A 37 -21.93 19.20 -1.37
C LYS A 37 -22.95 20.09 -2.09
N THR A 38 -22.57 21.34 -2.34
CA THR A 38 -23.30 22.26 -3.19
C THR A 38 -22.74 22.16 -4.59
N ALA A 39 -23.60 22.24 -5.60
CA ALA A 39 -23.14 22.33 -6.97
C ALA A 39 -22.68 23.77 -7.25
N PRO A 40 -21.57 23.98 -8.00
CA PRO A 40 -21.06 25.31 -8.27
C PRO A 40 -22.11 26.25 -8.84
N ILE A 41 -22.15 27.50 -8.37
CA ILE A 41 -23.17 28.47 -8.78
C ILE A 41 -22.59 29.49 -9.76
N LEU A 42 -23.12 29.53 -10.98
CA LEU A 42 -22.87 30.63 -11.91
C LEU A 42 -23.75 31.83 -11.53
N ASN A 43 -23.16 32.95 -11.13
CA ASN A 43 -23.88 34.23 -11.01
C ASN A 43 -24.04 34.89 -12.38
N ARG A 44 -22.95 34.89 -13.17
CA ARG A 44 -22.85 35.56 -14.48
C ARG A 44 -21.61 35.08 -15.27
N LEU A 45 -21.71 35.10 -16.60
CA LEU A 45 -20.60 34.92 -17.54
C LEU A 45 -20.43 36.18 -18.41
N THR A 46 -19.21 36.62 -18.68
CA THR A 46 -18.93 37.79 -19.54
C THR A 46 -17.79 37.51 -20.51
N ILE A 47 -18.04 37.66 -21.80
CA ILE A 47 -17.05 37.42 -22.86
C ILE A 47 -16.45 38.74 -23.34
N SER A 48 -15.13 38.81 -23.38
CA SER A 48 -14.40 39.98 -23.89
C SER A 48 -14.45 39.99 -25.42
N ASN A 49 -14.72 41.15 -26.02
CA ASN A 49 -14.86 41.32 -27.48
C ASN A 49 -15.93 40.39 -28.10
N ALA A 50 -17.01 40.10 -27.38
CA ALA A 50 -18.07 39.18 -27.81
C ALA A 50 -18.62 39.43 -29.23
N ASP A 51 -18.65 40.68 -29.70
CA ASP A 51 -19.12 41.05 -31.05
C ASP A 51 -18.03 40.99 -32.16
N ASN A 52 -16.81 40.55 -31.83
CA ASN A 52 -15.68 40.41 -32.76
C ASN A 52 -14.70 39.31 -32.27
N ILE A 53 -15.15 38.06 -32.28
CA ILE A 53 -14.33 36.88 -31.93
C ILE A 53 -13.51 36.43 -33.14
N ASP A 54 -12.30 35.97 -32.88
CA ASP A 54 -11.28 35.54 -33.84
C ASP A 54 -10.69 34.25 -33.28
N THR A 55 -10.93 33.12 -33.94
CA THR A 55 -10.67 31.79 -33.36
C THR A 55 -9.18 31.51 -33.18
N GLU A 56 -8.32 32.11 -34.00
CA GLU A 56 -6.85 32.00 -33.89
C GLU A 56 -6.26 32.67 -32.62
N LYS A 57 -7.05 33.52 -31.94
CA LYS A 57 -6.54 34.41 -30.85
C LYS A 57 -7.07 34.03 -29.46
N GLY A 58 -7.95 33.04 -29.38
CA GLY A 58 -8.56 32.54 -28.16
C GLY A 58 -9.58 33.52 -27.53
N MET A 59 -10.58 32.97 -26.83
CA MET A 59 -11.67 33.75 -26.25
C MET A 59 -11.46 34.01 -24.76
N LYS A 60 -11.54 35.28 -24.34
CA LYS A 60 -11.39 35.69 -22.93
C LYS A 60 -12.74 35.73 -22.22
N ILE A 61 -12.99 34.71 -21.42
CA ILE A 61 -14.24 34.50 -20.69
C ILE A 61 -14.01 34.81 -19.21
N THR A 62 -14.87 35.65 -18.62
CA THR A 62 -14.89 35.94 -17.19
C THR A 62 -16.11 35.28 -16.56
N PHE A 63 -15.88 34.38 -15.61
CA PHE A 63 -16.92 33.76 -14.81
C PHE A 63 -17.04 34.48 -13.47
N ASP A 64 -18.27 34.77 -13.06
CA ASP A 64 -18.65 35.26 -11.74
C ASP A 64 -19.30 34.08 -11.01
N LEU A 65 -18.54 33.42 -10.14
CA LEU A 65 -18.88 32.14 -9.52
C LEU A 65 -19.13 32.30 -8.02
N LYS A 66 -20.01 31.47 -7.46
CA LYS A 66 -20.04 31.12 -6.04
C LYS A 66 -19.83 29.62 -5.88
N GLU A 67 -18.87 29.28 -5.04
CA GLU A 67 -18.31 27.95 -4.79
C GLU A 67 -17.77 27.95 -3.35
N ASP A 68 -18.17 26.98 -2.53
CA ASP A 68 -17.98 27.03 -1.07
C ASP A 68 -16.87 26.09 -0.57
N GLY A 69 -16.12 25.44 -1.47
CA GLY A 69 -14.98 24.58 -1.10
C GLY A 69 -13.93 24.36 -2.19
N VAL A 70 -14.10 23.33 -3.04
CA VAL A 70 -12.97 22.72 -3.77
C VAL A 70 -12.55 23.44 -5.04
N GLY A 71 -13.45 24.18 -5.69
CA GLY A 71 -13.18 24.91 -6.92
C GLY A 71 -13.69 24.19 -8.17
N VAL A 72 -14.25 24.97 -9.09
CA VAL A 72 -14.77 24.50 -10.37
C VAL A 72 -13.59 24.11 -11.26
N ASN A 73 -13.40 22.80 -11.47
CA ASN A 73 -12.32 22.25 -12.28
C ASN A 73 -12.75 21.98 -13.73
N ASN A 74 -14.05 22.09 -14.02
CA ASN A 74 -14.65 21.81 -15.32
C ASN A 74 -15.81 22.78 -15.60
N ILE A 75 -15.76 23.46 -16.74
CA ILE A 75 -16.87 24.25 -17.28
C ILE A 75 -17.02 23.91 -18.76
N ILE A 76 -18.21 23.47 -19.18
CA ILE A 76 -18.57 23.28 -20.58
C ILE A 76 -19.60 24.34 -20.95
N ILE A 77 -19.30 25.17 -21.95
CA ILE A 77 -20.19 26.20 -22.47
C ILE A 77 -20.66 25.75 -23.85
N ILE A 78 -21.96 25.54 -24.04
CA ILE A 78 -22.56 25.20 -25.33
C ILE A 78 -23.12 26.46 -25.98
N PHE A 79 -22.62 26.74 -27.18
CA PHE A 79 -23.11 27.77 -28.08
C PHE A 79 -23.85 27.14 -29.26
N LYS A 80 -24.83 27.86 -29.81
CA LYS A 80 -25.58 27.45 -30.99
C LYS A 80 -25.50 28.49 -32.09
N GLY A 81 -25.05 28.06 -33.26
CA GLY A 81 -24.97 28.91 -34.46
C GLY A 81 -26.35 29.38 -34.92
N GLN A 82 -26.46 30.65 -35.30
CA GLN A 82 -27.70 31.24 -35.82
C GLN A 82 -28.04 30.73 -37.22
N GLU A 83 -27.02 30.54 -38.06
CA GLU A 83 -27.17 30.22 -39.49
C GLU A 83 -26.97 28.73 -39.72
N SER A 84 -26.03 28.11 -39.01
CA SER A 84 -25.78 26.67 -39.08
C SER A 84 -26.73 25.83 -38.22
N GLY A 85 -27.27 26.41 -37.14
CA GLY A 85 -28.01 25.68 -36.11
C GLY A 85 -27.18 24.68 -35.29
N LYS A 86 -25.87 24.55 -35.56
CA LYS A 86 -24.97 23.57 -34.94
C LYS A 86 -24.67 23.97 -33.49
N ARG A 87 -24.49 22.97 -32.63
CA ARG A 87 -23.93 23.16 -31.28
C ARG A 87 -22.40 23.08 -31.37
N LYS A 88 -21.72 23.99 -30.67
CA LYS A 88 -20.26 24.03 -30.50
C LYS A 88 -19.94 24.24 -29.03
N SER A 89 -18.93 23.55 -28.51
CA SER A 89 -18.60 23.62 -27.08
C SER A 89 -17.31 24.39 -26.85
N LEU A 90 -17.17 24.99 -25.67
CA LEU A 90 -15.89 25.43 -25.16
C LEU A 90 -15.73 24.90 -23.74
N GLN A 91 -14.67 24.13 -23.55
CA GLN A 91 -14.35 23.54 -22.26
C GLN A 91 -13.20 24.29 -21.58
N TYR A 92 -13.44 24.72 -20.34
CA TYR A 92 -12.39 24.96 -19.37
C TYR A 92 -12.24 23.69 -18.54
N PHE A 93 -11.06 23.07 -18.53
CA PHE A 93 -10.80 21.87 -17.74
C PHE A 93 -9.40 21.93 -17.12
N THR A 94 -9.27 21.53 -15.85
CA THR A 94 -8.00 21.58 -15.12
C THR A 94 -7.77 20.33 -14.28
N PHE A 95 -6.65 19.63 -14.52
CA PHE A 95 -6.10 18.72 -13.53
C PHE A 95 -5.17 19.49 -12.57
N PRO A 96 -5.13 19.15 -11.27
CA PRO A 96 -4.21 19.76 -10.31
C PRO A 96 -2.71 19.62 -10.67
N GLU A 97 -2.37 18.71 -11.58
CA GLU A 97 -1.00 18.42 -12.02
C GLU A 97 -0.49 19.39 -13.09
N ASP A 98 -1.38 20.03 -13.86
CA ASP A 98 -1.01 20.94 -14.97
C ASP A 98 -0.62 22.36 -14.51
N GLY A 99 -0.71 22.64 -13.21
CA GLY A 99 -0.41 23.96 -12.62
C GLY A 99 -1.49 25.03 -12.83
N ILE A 100 -2.45 24.80 -13.75
CA ILE A 100 -3.71 25.55 -13.82
C ILE A 100 -4.56 25.14 -12.62
N LYS A 101 -5.18 26.12 -11.94
CA LYS A 101 -5.96 25.89 -10.71
C LYS A 101 -7.46 25.94 -11.00
N PRO A 102 -8.28 25.15 -10.28
CA PRO A 102 -9.73 25.31 -10.28
C PRO A 102 -10.18 26.74 -10.00
N LEU A 103 -11.36 27.11 -10.51
CA LEU A 103 -11.94 28.44 -10.34
C LEU A 103 -12.74 28.50 -9.03
N TYR A 104 -12.33 29.38 -8.12
CA TYR A 104 -12.97 29.59 -6.82
C TYR A 104 -13.97 30.76 -6.87
N SER A 105 -14.78 30.90 -5.81
CA SER A 105 -15.70 32.01 -5.58
C SER A 105 -15.13 33.38 -5.98
N GLY A 106 -15.87 34.14 -6.79
CA GLY A 106 -15.53 35.47 -7.28
C GLY A 106 -15.49 35.58 -8.80
N MET A 107 -14.99 36.71 -9.30
CA MET A 107 -14.79 36.94 -10.74
C MET A 107 -13.40 36.47 -11.18
N THR A 108 -13.33 35.47 -12.05
CA THR A 108 -12.07 34.99 -12.65
C THR A 108 -12.14 34.99 -14.17
N THR A 109 -11.13 35.57 -14.82
CA THR A 109 -10.98 35.58 -16.29
C THR A 109 -10.01 34.49 -16.74
N VAL A 110 -10.44 33.66 -17.69
CA VAL A 110 -9.61 32.68 -18.40
C VAL A 110 -9.51 33.06 -19.88
N THR A 111 -8.49 32.55 -20.57
CA THR A 111 -8.46 32.54 -22.05
C THR A 111 -8.61 31.10 -22.49
N LEU A 112 -9.68 30.76 -23.22
CA LEU A 112 -9.85 29.44 -23.82
C LEU A 112 -9.35 29.49 -25.26
N SER A 113 -8.65 28.44 -25.69
CA SER A 113 -8.36 28.24 -27.10
C SER A 113 -9.57 27.60 -27.81
N PHE A 114 -9.55 27.62 -29.14
CA PHE A 114 -10.50 26.90 -30.00
C PHE A 114 -9.89 25.61 -30.58
N ASP A 115 -8.71 25.19 -30.09
CA ASP A 115 -8.02 23.99 -30.55
C ASP A 115 -8.92 22.74 -30.37
N GLY A 116 -9.41 22.20 -31.49
CA GLY A 116 -10.32 21.05 -31.54
C GLY A 116 -11.84 21.37 -31.52
N GLU A 117 -12.24 22.63 -31.33
CA GLU A 117 -13.65 23.06 -31.31
C GLU A 117 -13.89 24.17 -32.34
N PHE A 118 -14.32 23.77 -33.53
CA PHE A 118 -14.37 24.60 -34.73
C PHE A 118 -15.61 25.52 -34.77
N PHE A 119 -15.47 26.78 -34.36
CA PHE A 119 -16.51 27.80 -34.54
C PHE A 119 -16.39 28.44 -35.92
N TYR A 120 -17.49 28.46 -36.68
CA TYR A 120 -17.61 29.09 -37.99
C TYR A 120 -17.80 30.61 -37.88
N GLU A 121 -17.64 31.35 -38.98
CA GLU A 121 -17.95 32.79 -39.07
C GLU A 121 -19.48 33.04 -39.09
N GLU A 122 -20.12 32.99 -37.92
CA GLU A 122 -21.53 33.34 -37.73
C GLU A 122 -21.78 33.99 -36.35
N MET A 123 -23.03 34.42 -36.12
CA MET A 123 -23.50 34.74 -34.77
C MET A 123 -23.88 33.45 -34.03
N TYR A 124 -23.45 33.32 -32.78
CA TYR A 124 -23.86 32.24 -31.88
C TYR A 124 -24.66 32.78 -30.71
N TYR A 125 -25.65 32.01 -30.27
CA TYR A 125 -26.35 32.20 -29.00
C TYR A 125 -25.81 31.25 -27.94
N LEU A 126 -25.71 31.73 -26.70
CA LEU A 126 -25.43 30.89 -25.54
C LEU A 126 -26.65 29.99 -25.29
N GLU A 127 -26.46 28.66 -25.30
CA GLU A 127 -27.56 27.70 -25.17
C GLU A 127 -27.58 27.06 -23.79
N ASP A 128 -26.53 26.33 -23.40
CA ASP A 128 -26.44 25.59 -22.13
C ASP A 128 -25.04 25.78 -21.49
N ILE A 129 -24.94 25.81 -20.16
CA ILE A 129 -23.67 25.79 -19.41
C ILE A 129 -23.71 24.68 -18.36
N TYR A 130 -22.65 23.88 -18.31
CA TYR A 130 -22.41 22.88 -17.27
C TYR A 130 -21.20 23.30 -16.45
N LEU A 131 -21.34 23.34 -15.12
CA LEU A 131 -20.23 23.44 -14.17
C LEU A 131 -20.08 22.09 -13.48
N SER A 132 -18.85 21.64 -13.20
CA SER A 132 -18.60 20.65 -12.15
C SER A 132 -17.36 20.97 -11.33
N ASP A 133 -17.38 20.52 -10.08
CA ASP A 133 -16.27 20.60 -9.15
C ASP A 133 -15.40 19.32 -9.16
N ALA A 134 -14.32 19.33 -8.37
CA ALA A 134 -13.44 18.17 -8.23
C ALA A 134 -14.07 16.96 -7.50
N ASN A 135 -15.25 17.11 -6.88
CA ASN A 135 -15.99 16.06 -6.18
C ASN A 135 -17.12 15.44 -7.04
N GLY A 136 -17.39 16.00 -8.23
CA GLY A 136 -18.50 15.58 -9.10
C GLY A 136 -19.84 16.28 -8.82
N ASN A 137 -19.89 17.25 -7.90
CA ASN A 137 -21.05 18.15 -7.78
C ASN A 137 -21.17 18.95 -9.09
N SER A 138 -22.38 19.08 -9.64
CA SER A 138 -22.57 19.70 -10.96
C SER A 138 -23.87 20.50 -11.08
N SER A 139 -23.78 21.61 -11.82
CA SER A 139 -24.88 22.54 -12.10
C SER A 139 -25.07 22.69 -13.61
N GLU A 140 -26.32 22.67 -14.06
CA GLU A 140 -26.73 22.94 -15.44
C GLU A 140 -27.53 24.25 -15.50
N TYR A 141 -27.21 25.10 -16.48
CA TYR A 141 -27.92 26.35 -16.76
C TYR A 141 -28.30 26.40 -18.24
N SER A 142 -29.59 26.25 -18.55
CA SER A 142 -30.09 26.35 -19.93
C SER A 142 -30.79 27.69 -20.19
N ALA A 143 -30.41 28.36 -21.27
CA ALA A 143 -31.03 29.59 -21.74
C ALA A 143 -32.47 29.33 -22.22
N GLN A 144 -32.73 28.15 -22.81
CA GLN A 144 -34.09 27.74 -23.20
C GLN A 144 -35.03 27.60 -21.99
N GLN A 145 -34.49 27.17 -20.84
CA GLN A 145 -35.23 27.05 -19.58
C GLN A 145 -35.34 28.39 -18.81
N GLY A 146 -34.77 29.48 -19.33
CA GLY A 146 -34.88 30.82 -18.76
C GLY A 146 -34.03 31.07 -17.51
N ALA A 147 -32.95 30.30 -17.32
CA ALA A 147 -32.08 30.37 -16.14
C ALA A 147 -31.62 31.81 -15.81
N GLU A 148 -31.84 32.25 -14.57
CA GLU A 148 -31.79 33.67 -14.22
C GLU A 148 -30.39 34.29 -14.29
N CYS A 149 -29.35 33.53 -13.95
CA CYS A 149 -27.94 33.93 -14.12
C CYS A 149 -27.57 34.23 -15.58
N LEU A 150 -28.18 33.52 -16.53
CA LEU A 150 -27.90 33.70 -17.97
C LEU A 150 -28.48 35.01 -18.51
N LYS A 151 -29.53 35.56 -17.89
CA LYS A 151 -30.11 36.88 -18.24
C LYS A 151 -29.11 38.03 -18.05
N ASN A 152 -28.18 37.88 -17.10
CA ASN A 152 -27.11 38.84 -16.81
C ASN A 152 -25.77 38.48 -17.50
N SER A 153 -25.76 37.41 -18.30
CA SER A 153 -24.56 36.88 -18.95
C SER A 153 -24.47 37.30 -20.41
N THR A 154 -23.30 37.15 -21.04
CA THR A 154 -23.15 37.32 -22.49
C THR A 154 -23.94 36.24 -23.24
N SER A 155 -25.14 36.58 -23.71
CA SER A 155 -26.08 35.65 -24.35
C SER A 155 -25.82 35.42 -25.85
N LYS A 156 -24.91 36.18 -26.47
CA LYS A 156 -24.51 36.02 -27.87
C LYS A 156 -23.03 36.33 -28.07
N ILE A 157 -22.41 35.70 -29.07
CA ILE A 157 -21.12 36.09 -29.63
C ILE A 157 -21.23 36.20 -31.16
N ILE A 158 -20.32 36.93 -31.79
CA ILE A 158 -20.16 37.03 -33.24
C ILE A 158 -18.73 36.62 -33.57
N VAL A 159 -18.58 35.54 -34.34
CA VAL A 159 -17.29 35.09 -34.84
C VAL A 159 -17.05 35.79 -36.18
N THR A 160 -15.92 36.49 -36.27
CA THR A 160 -15.58 37.42 -37.35
C THR A 160 -14.34 37.02 -38.15
N HIS A 161 -13.68 35.93 -37.74
CA HIS A 161 -12.58 35.29 -38.46
C HIS A 161 -12.49 33.82 -38.00
N SER A 162 -12.49 32.86 -38.92
CA SER A 162 -12.23 31.45 -38.62
C SER A 162 -11.51 30.70 -39.74
N THR A 163 -10.70 29.72 -39.36
CA THR A 163 -10.04 28.77 -40.27
C THR A 163 -10.99 27.69 -40.79
N THR A 164 -12.22 27.58 -40.27
CA THR A 164 -13.22 26.59 -40.69
C THR A 164 -14.51 27.22 -41.22
N THR A 165 -14.93 26.73 -42.38
CA THR A 165 -16.06 27.27 -43.16
C THR A 165 -17.03 26.19 -43.66
N ASP A 166 -16.84 24.92 -43.26
CA ASP A 166 -17.58 23.77 -43.77
C ASP A 166 -18.78 23.38 -42.90
N PHE A 167 -19.97 23.60 -43.44
CA PHE A 167 -21.26 23.24 -42.83
C PHE A 167 -21.88 21.97 -43.45
N THR A 168 -21.22 21.33 -44.40
CA THR A 168 -21.79 20.22 -45.17
C THR A 168 -21.84 18.93 -44.34
N GLU A 169 -22.32 17.82 -44.92
CA GLU A 169 -22.28 16.51 -44.25
C GLU A 169 -21.29 15.60 -44.98
N PRO A 170 -20.39 14.87 -44.30
CA PRO A 170 -19.46 13.95 -44.94
C PRO A 170 -20.17 12.88 -45.76
N LYS A 171 -19.67 12.57 -46.96
CA LYS A 171 -20.28 11.59 -47.86
C LYS A 171 -19.30 10.53 -48.34
N LEU A 172 -19.78 9.29 -48.43
CA LEU A 172 -19.18 8.26 -49.27
C LEU A 172 -20.03 8.03 -50.52
N ASN A 173 -19.43 8.22 -51.70
CA ASN A 173 -19.98 7.81 -52.98
C ASN A 173 -20.05 6.29 -53.12
N ASN A 174 -19.09 5.57 -52.53
CA ASN A 174 -18.91 4.12 -52.63
C ASN A 174 -18.03 3.61 -51.48
N MET A 175 -18.27 2.40 -50.99
CA MET A 175 -17.41 1.72 -50.00
C MET A 175 -17.35 0.23 -50.29
N THR A 176 -16.15 -0.34 -50.38
CA THR A 176 -15.96 -1.78 -50.57
C THR A 176 -14.88 -2.36 -49.67
N ILE A 177 -15.17 -3.52 -49.08
CA ILE A 177 -14.23 -4.28 -48.24
C ILE A 177 -13.44 -5.26 -49.09
N GLU A 178 -12.11 -5.30 -48.92
CA GLU A 178 -11.27 -6.27 -49.63
C GLU A 178 -11.44 -7.68 -49.08
N ASN A 179 -11.46 -8.69 -49.96
CA ASN A 179 -11.65 -10.09 -49.60
C ASN A 179 -12.90 -10.35 -48.74
N ALA A 180 -13.98 -9.58 -48.95
CA ALA A 180 -15.22 -9.61 -48.17
C ALA A 180 -15.74 -11.04 -47.87
N ASP A 181 -15.65 -11.97 -48.81
CA ASP A 181 -16.12 -13.37 -48.65
C ASP A 181 -15.11 -14.30 -47.94
N ASN A 182 -13.94 -13.81 -47.55
CA ASN A 182 -12.85 -14.60 -46.97
C ASN A 182 -12.06 -13.80 -45.91
N ILE A 183 -12.77 -13.24 -44.92
CA ILE A 183 -12.15 -12.45 -43.85
C ILE A 183 -11.51 -13.36 -42.79
N ASP A 184 -10.20 -13.21 -42.61
CA ASP A 184 -9.45 -13.79 -41.50
C ASP A 184 -9.44 -12.82 -40.32
N SER A 185 -10.48 -12.89 -39.48
CA SER A 185 -10.64 -11.99 -38.33
C SER A 185 -9.53 -12.08 -37.28
N SER A 186 -8.67 -13.11 -37.33
CA SER A 186 -7.57 -13.27 -36.37
C SER A 186 -6.40 -12.28 -36.58
N THR A 187 -6.42 -11.48 -37.66
CA THR A 187 -5.49 -10.37 -37.89
C THR A 187 -5.80 -9.14 -37.03
N GLY A 188 -7.06 -8.95 -36.62
CA GLY A 188 -7.56 -7.71 -36.03
C GLY A 188 -7.64 -6.52 -37.00
N LEU A 189 -7.33 -6.71 -38.29
CA LEU A 189 -7.23 -5.65 -39.30
C LEU A 189 -7.90 -6.06 -40.62
N ILE A 190 -8.51 -5.10 -41.30
CA ILE A 190 -9.26 -5.28 -42.56
C ILE A 190 -9.06 -4.07 -43.47
N ASN A 191 -8.89 -4.30 -44.78
CA ASN A 191 -8.75 -3.21 -45.75
C ASN A 191 -10.13 -2.76 -46.26
N ILE A 192 -10.41 -1.46 -46.21
CA ILE A 192 -11.60 -0.84 -46.78
C ILE A 192 -11.19 0.19 -47.85
N ASN A 193 -11.84 0.12 -49.01
CA ASN A 193 -11.68 1.10 -50.08
C ASN A 193 -12.88 2.04 -50.07
N VAL A 194 -12.64 3.36 -50.08
CA VAL A 194 -13.69 4.38 -50.01
C VAL A 194 -13.52 5.43 -51.10
N ASP A 195 -14.65 5.90 -51.63
CA ASP A 195 -14.77 7.05 -52.53
C ASP A 195 -15.45 8.15 -51.72
N ALA A 196 -14.64 9.04 -51.13
CA ALA A 196 -15.07 10.11 -50.25
C ALA A 196 -15.43 11.36 -51.06
N GLN A 197 -16.42 12.10 -50.57
CA GLN A 197 -16.78 13.43 -51.04
C GLN A 197 -16.97 14.35 -49.83
N GLU A 198 -16.07 15.31 -49.71
CA GLU A 198 -16.17 16.46 -48.79
C GLU A 198 -15.49 17.69 -49.41
N ASP A 199 -16.04 18.89 -49.16
CA ASP A 199 -15.57 20.15 -49.75
C ASP A 199 -14.83 21.11 -48.79
N GLY A 200 -14.75 20.78 -47.49
CA GLY A 200 -13.84 21.43 -46.54
C GLY A 200 -13.14 20.47 -45.57
N SER A 201 -13.80 20.08 -44.47
CA SER A 201 -13.13 19.71 -43.20
C SER A 201 -12.70 18.25 -43.02
N GLY A 202 -12.90 17.41 -44.04
CA GLY A 202 -12.29 16.09 -44.16
C GLY A 202 -12.84 15.01 -43.22
N ILE A 203 -13.15 13.82 -43.76
CA ILE A 203 -13.67 12.72 -42.95
C ILE A 203 -12.59 12.23 -41.97
N SER A 204 -12.88 12.28 -40.67
CA SER A 204 -12.03 11.83 -39.56
C SER A 204 -12.26 10.37 -39.19
N ASP A 205 -13.50 9.88 -39.31
CA ASP A 205 -13.91 8.55 -38.84
C ASP A 205 -14.82 7.83 -39.84
N ILE A 206 -14.67 6.51 -39.91
CA ILE A 206 -15.57 5.61 -40.63
C ILE A 206 -15.84 4.39 -39.74
N SER A 207 -17.09 4.25 -39.28
CA SER A 207 -17.53 3.13 -38.45
C SER A 207 -18.60 2.27 -39.15
N LEU A 208 -18.32 0.98 -39.31
CA LEU A 208 -19.19 0.00 -39.95
C LEU A 208 -19.71 -1.01 -38.92
N THR A 209 -20.98 -1.37 -39.01
CA THR A 209 -21.60 -2.42 -38.20
C THR A 209 -22.24 -3.47 -39.09
N PHE A 210 -21.90 -4.74 -38.90
CA PHE A 210 -22.54 -5.89 -39.54
C PHE A 210 -23.11 -6.86 -38.49
N ARG A 211 -24.15 -7.64 -38.83
CA ARG A 211 -24.75 -8.68 -37.96
C ARG A 211 -24.96 -9.99 -38.70
N ASN A 212 -24.79 -11.13 -38.02
CA ASN A 212 -25.15 -12.46 -38.54
C ASN A 212 -26.56 -12.92 -38.10
N GLU A 213 -27.04 -14.01 -38.68
CA GLU A 213 -28.36 -14.59 -38.37
C GLU A 213 -28.48 -15.10 -36.91
N GLY A 214 -27.35 -15.38 -36.26
CA GLY A 214 -27.25 -15.73 -34.84
C GLY A 214 -27.18 -14.52 -33.88
N THR A 215 -27.50 -13.32 -34.35
CA THR A 215 -27.45 -12.02 -33.65
C THR A 215 -26.07 -11.45 -33.30
N ALA A 216 -24.99 -12.20 -33.54
CA ALA A 216 -23.63 -11.73 -33.30
C ALA A 216 -23.25 -10.59 -34.26
N LEU A 217 -22.44 -9.66 -33.74
CA LEU A 217 -22.04 -8.43 -34.42
C LEU A 217 -20.60 -8.52 -34.93
N PHE A 218 -20.30 -7.75 -35.97
CA PHE A 218 -18.96 -7.55 -36.51
C PHE A 218 -18.74 -6.06 -36.76
N TYR A 219 -17.80 -5.47 -36.02
CA TYR A 219 -17.51 -4.04 -36.02
C TYR A 219 -16.19 -3.75 -36.70
N VAL A 220 -16.19 -2.78 -37.62
CA VAL A 220 -15.00 -2.26 -38.29
C VAL A 220 -14.95 -0.76 -38.08
N ASN A 221 -13.80 -0.24 -37.64
CA ASN A 221 -13.60 1.20 -37.45
C ASN A 221 -12.26 1.63 -38.06
N TRP A 222 -12.30 2.74 -38.79
CA TRP A 222 -11.15 3.54 -39.17
C TRP A 222 -11.32 4.95 -38.59
N SER A 223 -10.21 5.57 -38.21
CA SER A 223 -10.14 6.88 -37.57
C SER A 223 -8.78 7.51 -37.87
N ASP A 224 -8.71 8.84 -38.05
CA ASP A 224 -7.43 9.55 -38.01
C ASP A 224 -6.94 9.64 -36.55
N TYR A 225 -5.68 9.24 -36.34
CA TYR A 225 -5.01 9.25 -35.04
C TYR A 225 -4.23 10.55 -34.78
N SER A 226 -4.19 11.47 -35.74
CA SER A 226 -3.38 12.70 -35.68
C SER A 226 -3.84 13.68 -34.61
N GLY A 227 -5.16 13.86 -34.45
CA GLY A 227 -5.76 14.88 -33.56
C GLY A 227 -5.50 16.34 -33.99
N TYR A 228 -4.96 16.55 -35.19
CA TYR A 228 -4.68 17.85 -35.80
C TYR A 228 -5.00 17.74 -37.30
N PRO A 229 -5.60 18.76 -37.94
CA PRO A 229 -6.06 18.66 -39.34
C PRO A 229 -4.96 18.52 -40.40
N ASP A 230 -3.68 18.60 -40.01
CA ASP A 230 -2.53 18.53 -40.92
C ASP A 230 -2.11 17.07 -41.27
N GLY A 231 -3.00 16.28 -41.91
CA GLY A 231 -2.52 15.42 -43.02
C GLY A 231 -3.05 14.01 -43.29
N ASN A 232 -3.98 13.40 -42.54
CA ASN A 232 -4.55 12.07 -42.92
C ASN A 232 -6.07 12.05 -43.17
N GLU A 233 -6.74 13.21 -43.12
CA GLU A 233 -8.17 13.35 -43.39
C GLU A 233 -8.57 12.89 -44.81
N LEU A 234 -9.82 12.44 -44.96
CA LEU A 234 -10.37 12.08 -46.27
C LEU A 234 -11.23 13.22 -46.82
N HIS A 235 -10.61 14.14 -47.57
CA HIS A 235 -11.34 15.07 -48.43
C HIS A 235 -11.93 14.34 -49.66
N THR A 236 -12.48 15.07 -50.63
CA THR A 236 -12.96 14.45 -51.90
C THR A 236 -11.85 13.66 -52.61
N GLY A 237 -11.98 12.32 -52.68
CA GLY A 237 -10.92 11.46 -53.19
C GLY A 237 -11.20 9.95 -53.06
N LYS A 238 -10.25 9.12 -53.49
CA LYS A 238 -10.31 7.65 -53.38
C LYS A 238 -9.17 7.13 -52.52
N TYR A 239 -9.52 6.35 -51.51
CA TYR A 239 -8.60 5.93 -50.45
C TYR A 239 -8.68 4.43 -50.21
N ASN A 240 -7.53 3.84 -49.84
CA ASN A 240 -7.40 2.47 -49.34
C ASN A 240 -6.95 2.57 -47.88
N LEU A 241 -7.76 2.07 -46.96
CA LEU A 241 -7.63 2.32 -45.52
C LEU A 241 -7.50 0.99 -44.78
N ILE A 242 -6.58 0.93 -43.82
CA ILE A 242 -6.45 -0.19 -42.90
C ILE A 242 -7.33 0.11 -41.68
N ALA A 243 -8.49 -0.54 -41.60
CA ALA A 243 -9.42 -0.42 -40.50
C ALA A 243 -9.20 -1.53 -39.45
N MET A 244 -9.52 -1.24 -38.19
CA MET A 244 -9.45 -2.20 -37.08
C MET A 244 -10.77 -2.96 -36.93
N ILE A 245 -10.67 -4.20 -36.43
CA ILE A 245 -11.82 -5.04 -36.08
C ILE A 245 -11.84 -5.23 -34.54
N GLN A 246 -12.92 -4.85 -33.86
CA GLN A 246 -12.86 -4.53 -32.42
C GLN A 246 -13.32 -5.62 -31.42
N ASP A 247 -13.81 -6.78 -31.86
CA ASP A 247 -14.53 -7.77 -31.02
C ASP A 247 -14.13 -9.25 -31.30
N PRO A 248 -14.62 -10.25 -30.53
CA PRO A 248 -14.38 -11.67 -30.80
C PRO A 248 -15.49 -12.32 -31.66
N PHE A 249 -15.16 -12.70 -32.90
CA PHE A 249 -16.17 -13.11 -33.91
C PHE A 249 -16.28 -14.61 -34.16
N VAL A 250 -17.48 -15.07 -34.53
CA VAL A 250 -17.72 -16.44 -35.03
C VAL A 250 -17.43 -16.50 -36.54
N VAL A 251 -16.95 -17.66 -37.02
CA VAL A 251 -16.93 -17.97 -38.46
C VAL A 251 -18.36 -17.98 -39.01
N GLY A 252 -18.61 -17.27 -40.11
CA GLY A 252 -19.95 -17.13 -40.69
C GLY A 252 -20.13 -15.84 -41.50
N THR A 253 -21.32 -15.69 -42.10
CA THR A 253 -21.69 -14.53 -42.92
C THR A 253 -22.44 -13.47 -42.12
N TYR A 254 -22.05 -12.21 -42.27
CA TYR A 254 -22.64 -11.04 -41.62
C TYR A 254 -23.16 -10.07 -42.69
N THR A 255 -24.25 -9.35 -42.40
CA THR A 255 -24.88 -8.35 -43.28
C THR A 255 -24.75 -6.96 -42.66
N LEU A 256 -24.46 -5.94 -43.47
CA LEU A 256 -24.26 -4.55 -43.04
C LEU A 256 -25.57 -3.97 -42.46
N GLU A 257 -25.47 -3.23 -41.35
CA GLU A 257 -26.60 -2.58 -40.66
C GLU A 257 -26.50 -1.06 -40.61
N SER A 258 -25.29 -0.51 -40.45
CA SER A 258 -25.05 0.94 -40.60
C SER A 258 -23.61 1.27 -40.98
N VAL A 259 -23.46 2.39 -41.69
CA VAL A 259 -22.19 3.13 -41.84
C VAL A 259 -22.37 4.48 -41.17
N ILE A 260 -21.39 4.91 -40.37
CA ILE A 260 -21.36 6.23 -39.75
C ILE A 260 -20.04 6.91 -40.13
N LEU A 261 -20.12 8.16 -40.58
CA LEU A 261 -19.02 9.07 -40.85
C LEU A 261 -19.08 10.25 -39.89
N SER A 262 -17.93 10.81 -39.54
CA SER A 262 -17.79 12.18 -39.03
C SER A 262 -16.59 12.86 -39.66
N ASP A 263 -16.64 14.19 -39.72
CA ASP A 263 -15.52 15.06 -40.08
C ASP A 263 -14.96 15.78 -38.84
N HIS A 264 -13.84 16.50 -38.99
CA HIS A 264 -13.35 17.33 -37.89
C HIS A 264 -14.27 18.55 -37.62
N GLY A 265 -15.03 19.02 -38.62
CA GLY A 265 -16.06 20.04 -38.46
C GLY A 265 -17.18 19.70 -37.47
N GLY A 266 -17.31 18.45 -37.02
CA GLY A 266 -18.39 17.99 -36.14
C GLY A 266 -19.71 17.75 -36.89
N ASN A 267 -19.64 17.69 -38.21
CA ASN A 267 -20.67 17.16 -39.08
C ASN A 267 -20.59 15.62 -39.06
N TYR A 268 -21.72 14.96 -39.27
CA TYR A 268 -21.76 13.50 -39.29
C TYR A 268 -22.77 13.00 -40.31
N LYS A 269 -22.54 11.81 -40.84
CA LYS A 269 -23.49 11.14 -41.73
C LYS A 269 -23.70 9.70 -41.34
N LYS A 270 -24.95 9.35 -41.03
CA LYS A 270 -25.38 7.97 -40.85
C LYS A 270 -26.09 7.47 -42.10
N TYR A 271 -25.63 6.33 -42.61
CA TYR A 271 -26.29 5.55 -43.62
C TYR A 271 -26.95 4.30 -42.99
N THR A 272 -28.09 3.93 -43.55
CA THR A 272 -28.93 2.78 -43.20
C THR A 272 -29.44 2.11 -44.49
N PRO A 273 -30.07 0.93 -44.42
CA PRO A 273 -30.65 0.26 -45.60
C PRO A 273 -31.58 1.11 -46.48
N ASP A 274 -32.21 2.15 -45.93
CA ASP A 274 -33.09 3.09 -46.65
C ASP A 274 -32.35 4.25 -47.35
N SER A 275 -31.02 4.35 -47.20
CA SER A 275 -30.22 5.45 -47.76
C SER A 275 -29.95 5.25 -49.26
N PRO A 276 -30.04 6.29 -50.12
CA PRO A 276 -29.88 6.15 -51.58
C PRO A 276 -28.53 5.54 -52.01
N GLU A 277 -27.47 5.81 -51.26
CA GLU A 277 -26.11 5.32 -51.51
C GLU A 277 -25.90 3.89 -51.03
N TRP A 278 -26.80 3.33 -50.22
CA TRP A 278 -26.61 2.07 -49.50
C TRP A 278 -26.22 0.89 -50.40
N SER A 279 -26.86 0.80 -51.58
CA SER A 279 -26.58 -0.23 -52.58
C SER A 279 -25.17 -0.22 -53.16
N LYS A 280 -24.40 0.86 -52.92
CA LYS A 280 -22.99 1.04 -53.35
C LYS A 280 -21.98 0.63 -52.26
N PHE A 281 -22.45 0.10 -51.13
CA PHE A 281 -21.63 -0.36 -50.02
C PHE A 281 -21.56 -1.89 -49.98
N THR A 282 -20.43 -2.47 -49.53
CA THR A 282 -20.33 -3.93 -49.29
C THR A 282 -21.40 -4.39 -48.30
N GLN A 283 -22.44 -5.03 -48.84
CA GLN A 283 -23.63 -5.45 -48.08
C GLN A 283 -23.39 -6.64 -47.15
N LYS A 284 -22.42 -7.50 -47.48
CA LYS A 284 -22.13 -8.73 -46.74
C LYS A 284 -20.64 -9.00 -46.69
N ILE A 285 -20.23 -9.67 -45.62
CA ILE A 285 -18.90 -10.23 -45.41
C ILE A 285 -19.04 -11.67 -44.89
N THR A 286 -18.05 -12.51 -45.14
CA THR A 286 -17.96 -13.86 -44.57
C THR A 286 -16.62 -14.01 -43.87
N VAL A 287 -16.68 -14.18 -42.55
CA VAL A 287 -15.52 -14.50 -41.72
C VAL A 287 -15.24 -15.99 -41.87
N THR A 288 -14.15 -16.35 -42.55
CA THR A 288 -13.77 -17.75 -42.81
C THR A 288 -12.80 -18.29 -41.76
N LYS A 289 -12.09 -17.41 -41.05
CA LYS A 289 -11.17 -17.77 -39.96
C LYS A 289 -11.32 -16.84 -38.76
N SER A 290 -11.31 -17.44 -37.57
CA SER A 290 -11.33 -16.78 -36.26
C SER A 290 -10.58 -17.64 -35.25
N ASN A 291 -10.12 -17.03 -34.16
CA ASN A 291 -9.58 -17.73 -33.00
C ASN A 291 -10.68 -18.15 -31.99
N TYR A 292 -11.93 -17.75 -32.24
CA TYR A 292 -13.09 -18.11 -31.42
C TYR A 292 -13.53 -19.56 -31.62
N VAL A 293 -13.99 -20.19 -30.54
CA VAL A 293 -14.67 -21.49 -30.56
C VAL A 293 -15.86 -21.39 -29.63
N GLU A 294 -17.02 -21.91 -30.04
CA GLU A 294 -18.21 -21.93 -29.20
C GLU A 294 -17.93 -22.56 -27.82
N SER A 295 -18.46 -21.93 -26.79
CA SER A 295 -18.31 -22.33 -25.40
C SER A 295 -19.65 -22.22 -24.71
N THR A 296 -19.96 -23.16 -23.82
CA THR A 296 -21.15 -23.05 -22.97
C THR A 296 -21.06 -21.80 -22.10
N SER A 297 -22.14 -21.03 -22.06
CA SER A 297 -22.21 -19.79 -21.29
C SER A 297 -22.18 -20.06 -19.77
N PRO A 298 -21.59 -19.16 -18.96
CA PRO A 298 -21.41 -19.38 -17.53
C PRO A 298 -22.74 -19.31 -16.77
N THR A 299 -22.88 -20.07 -15.66
CA THR A 299 -24.08 -20.02 -14.82
C THR A 299 -23.76 -19.99 -13.33
N ILE A 300 -24.44 -19.12 -12.59
CA ILE A 300 -24.38 -19.06 -11.12
C ILE A 300 -25.16 -20.26 -10.55
N LYS A 301 -24.59 -20.92 -9.54
CA LYS A 301 -25.19 -22.07 -8.81
C LYS A 301 -25.53 -21.76 -7.35
N SER A 302 -24.77 -20.87 -6.73
CA SER A 302 -25.08 -20.27 -5.42
C SER A 302 -24.38 -18.93 -5.28
N ILE A 303 -24.93 -18.05 -4.43
CA ILE A 303 -24.26 -16.86 -3.92
C ILE A 303 -24.75 -16.68 -2.47
N ASN A 304 -23.82 -16.60 -1.52
CA ASN A 304 -24.15 -16.36 -0.11
C ASN A 304 -23.60 -15.01 0.32
N LEU A 305 -24.41 -14.24 1.06
CA LEU A 305 -24.08 -12.92 1.54
C LEU A 305 -24.65 -12.78 2.95
N ASP A 306 -23.77 -12.63 3.93
CA ASP A 306 -24.16 -12.26 5.29
C ASP A 306 -24.60 -10.78 5.32
N ASN A 307 -25.20 -10.32 6.42
CA ASN A 307 -25.68 -8.94 6.56
C ASN A 307 -24.50 -7.97 6.81
N VAL A 308 -23.80 -7.56 5.74
CA VAL A 308 -22.54 -6.80 5.80
C VAL A 308 -22.77 -5.32 6.11
N ALA A 309 -21.90 -4.75 6.94
CA ALA A 309 -21.66 -3.31 7.03
C ALA A 309 -20.23 -3.01 6.57
N ILE A 310 -20.08 -2.05 5.67
CA ILE A 310 -18.84 -1.72 4.96
C ILE A 310 -18.58 -0.23 5.11
N VAL A 311 -17.32 0.17 5.21
CA VAL A 311 -16.88 1.57 5.29
C VAL A 311 -15.82 1.79 4.21
N THR A 312 -16.06 2.73 3.29
CA THR A 312 -15.15 2.94 2.15
C THR A 312 -13.79 3.51 2.57
N PRO A 313 -12.70 3.30 1.80
CA PRO A 313 -12.51 2.31 0.74
C PRO A 313 -12.23 0.91 1.31
N ASP A 314 -13.21 0.03 1.17
CA ASP A 314 -13.18 -1.39 1.54
C ASP A 314 -14.01 -2.18 0.52
N CYS A 315 -14.11 -3.50 0.66
CA CYS A 315 -14.69 -4.39 -0.34
C CYS A 315 -15.85 -5.25 0.19
N LEU A 316 -16.78 -5.59 -0.70
CA LEU A 316 -17.77 -6.63 -0.44
C LEU A 316 -17.17 -8.01 -0.74
N GLU A 317 -17.09 -8.88 0.27
CA GLU A 317 -16.79 -10.30 0.06
C GLU A 317 -18.03 -11.08 -0.39
N VAL A 318 -17.89 -11.83 -1.48
CA VAL A 318 -18.97 -12.59 -2.11
C VAL A 318 -18.51 -14.04 -2.38
N PRO A 319 -18.87 -14.99 -1.49
CA PRO A 319 -18.88 -16.42 -1.79
C PRO A 319 -19.86 -16.76 -2.93
N ILE A 320 -19.35 -17.07 -4.12
CA ILE A 320 -20.13 -17.42 -5.32
C ILE A 320 -19.71 -18.79 -5.87
N THR A 321 -20.68 -19.64 -6.18
CA THR A 321 -20.46 -20.89 -6.92
C THR A 321 -20.88 -20.72 -8.37
N ILE A 322 -19.97 -21.01 -9.29
CA ILE A 322 -20.16 -20.83 -10.73
C ILE A 322 -19.86 -22.13 -11.48
N THR A 323 -20.57 -22.35 -12.60
CA THR A 323 -20.19 -23.31 -13.64
C THR A 323 -19.86 -22.55 -14.90
N THR A 324 -18.68 -22.77 -15.45
CA THR A 324 -18.12 -22.04 -16.60
C THR A 324 -18.04 -22.91 -17.84
N GLY A 325 -17.98 -22.28 -19.01
CA GLY A 325 -17.51 -22.93 -20.22
C GLY A 325 -15.99 -23.11 -20.26
N LYS A 326 -15.49 -23.43 -21.46
CA LYS A 326 -14.09 -23.77 -21.77
C LYS A 326 -13.09 -22.67 -21.36
N TYR A 327 -13.49 -21.41 -21.43
CA TYR A 327 -12.63 -20.25 -21.25
C TYR A 327 -12.70 -19.62 -19.85
N GLY A 328 -13.53 -20.13 -18.94
CA GLY A 328 -13.72 -19.54 -17.62
C GLY A 328 -14.45 -18.18 -17.65
N VAL A 329 -14.40 -17.47 -16.53
CA VAL A 329 -14.97 -16.13 -16.32
C VAL A 329 -13.88 -15.20 -15.81
N ASN A 330 -13.78 -14.00 -16.37
CA ASN A 330 -12.78 -12.99 -16.01
C ASN A 330 -13.39 -11.70 -15.44
N CYS A 331 -14.70 -11.51 -15.55
CA CYS A 331 -15.40 -10.31 -15.08
C CYS A 331 -16.78 -10.67 -14.51
N ILE A 332 -17.13 -10.06 -13.37
CA ILE A 332 -18.47 -10.12 -12.76
C ILE A 332 -18.84 -8.72 -12.27
N PHE A 333 -20.10 -8.32 -12.49
CA PHE A 333 -20.68 -7.09 -11.97
C PHE A 333 -21.84 -7.38 -11.01
N ILE A 334 -22.03 -6.53 -10.01
CA ILE A 334 -23.17 -6.54 -9.09
C ILE A 334 -23.75 -5.14 -9.00
N ASP A 335 -24.98 -4.97 -9.48
CA ASP A 335 -25.80 -3.79 -9.24
C ASP A 335 -26.41 -3.87 -7.84
N LEU A 336 -26.24 -2.80 -7.08
CA LEU A 336 -26.87 -2.57 -5.79
C LEU A 336 -27.93 -1.48 -5.91
N ILE A 337 -29.04 -1.60 -5.20
CA ILE A 337 -30.10 -0.59 -5.13
C ILE A 337 -30.57 -0.37 -3.68
N ASN A 338 -30.76 0.89 -3.28
CA ASN A 338 -31.30 1.23 -1.96
C ASN A 338 -32.84 1.44 -2.01
N GLU A 339 -33.45 1.68 -0.85
CA GLU A 339 -34.92 1.81 -0.73
C GLU A 339 -35.47 3.12 -1.34
N GLU A 340 -34.60 4.06 -1.70
CA GLU A 340 -34.92 5.29 -2.43
C GLU A 340 -34.69 5.17 -3.96
N GLY A 341 -34.22 4.00 -4.43
CA GLY A 341 -33.92 3.75 -5.84
C GLY A 341 -32.54 4.22 -6.31
N ARG A 342 -31.68 4.74 -5.42
CA ARG A 342 -30.28 5.05 -5.77
C ARG A 342 -29.54 3.75 -6.09
N LYS A 343 -28.76 3.74 -7.17
CA LYS A 343 -27.93 2.60 -7.59
C LYS A 343 -26.47 2.79 -7.20
N ALA A 344 -25.83 1.69 -6.82
CA ALA A 344 -24.40 1.55 -6.62
C ALA A 344 -23.90 0.36 -7.47
N PHE A 345 -22.64 0.37 -7.91
CA PHE A 345 -22.14 -0.58 -8.91
C PHE A 345 -20.80 -1.17 -8.49
N LEU A 346 -20.74 -2.50 -8.43
CA LEU A 346 -19.55 -3.24 -7.99
C LEU A 346 -19.00 -4.08 -9.13
N SER A 347 -17.67 -4.07 -9.29
CA SER A 347 -16.97 -4.85 -10.32
C SER A 347 -15.86 -5.72 -9.75
N TRP A 348 -15.74 -6.94 -10.28
CA TRP A 348 -14.62 -7.84 -10.04
C TRP A 348 -14.01 -8.26 -11.37
N TYR A 349 -12.68 -8.28 -11.44
CA TYR A 349 -11.89 -8.62 -12.62
C TYR A 349 -10.74 -9.58 -12.28
N SER A 350 -10.28 -10.38 -13.25
CA SER A 350 -9.06 -11.19 -13.11
C SER A 350 -8.36 -11.45 -14.45
N ASP A 351 -7.03 -11.29 -14.48
CA ASP A 351 -6.15 -11.69 -15.59
C ASP A 351 -6.20 -13.19 -15.89
N THR A 352 -6.51 -14.00 -14.87
CA THR A 352 -6.59 -15.46 -14.94
C THR A 352 -8.05 -15.88 -14.75
N PRO A 353 -8.73 -16.39 -15.79
CA PRO A 353 -10.15 -16.73 -15.69
C PRO A 353 -10.43 -17.78 -14.61
N ILE A 354 -11.40 -17.51 -13.75
CA ILE A 354 -11.88 -18.51 -12.80
C ILE A 354 -12.67 -19.59 -13.55
N MET A 355 -12.42 -20.85 -13.20
CA MET A 355 -13.12 -22.02 -13.74
C MET A 355 -14.23 -22.46 -12.78
N SER A 356 -15.10 -23.36 -13.24
CA SER A 356 -16.17 -23.98 -12.45
C SER A 356 -15.74 -24.36 -11.03
N GLY A 357 -16.43 -23.81 -10.02
CA GLY A 357 -16.09 -23.98 -8.60
C GLY A 357 -16.78 -22.95 -7.70
N THR A 358 -16.50 -23.01 -6.40
CA THR A 358 -16.87 -21.97 -5.43
C THR A 358 -15.66 -21.08 -5.16
N HIS A 359 -15.86 -19.77 -5.32
CA HIS A 359 -14.83 -18.75 -5.15
C HIS A 359 -15.30 -17.70 -4.14
N ARG A 360 -14.39 -17.15 -3.34
CA ARG A 360 -14.63 -15.90 -2.59
C ARG A 360 -14.08 -14.76 -3.42
N LEU A 361 -14.96 -13.95 -3.99
CA LEU A 361 -14.58 -12.80 -4.79
C LEU A 361 -14.73 -11.53 -3.94
N LYS A 362 -13.81 -10.58 -4.12
CA LYS A 362 -13.80 -9.31 -3.39
C LYS A 362 -14.10 -8.19 -4.38
N PHE A 363 -15.13 -7.41 -4.11
CA PHE A 363 -15.59 -6.33 -4.97
C PHE A 363 -15.27 -4.99 -4.29
N PRO A 364 -14.33 -4.18 -4.80
CA PRO A 364 -14.03 -2.87 -4.23
C PRO A 364 -15.26 -1.96 -4.24
N ILE A 365 -15.54 -1.30 -3.11
CA ILE A 365 -16.56 -0.26 -3.03
C ILE A 365 -15.89 1.10 -3.19
N ASP A 366 -16.27 1.80 -4.24
CA ASP A 366 -15.81 3.15 -4.54
C ASP A 366 -16.35 4.14 -3.45
N PRO A 367 -15.51 5.01 -2.86
CA PRO A 367 -15.91 6.02 -1.87
C PRO A 367 -17.15 6.84 -2.24
N PHE A 368 -17.35 7.10 -3.54
CA PHE A 368 -18.42 7.93 -4.07
C PHE A 368 -19.77 7.20 -4.25
N GLN A 369 -19.88 5.90 -3.93
CA GLN A 369 -21.15 5.15 -4.06
C GLN A 369 -22.25 5.60 -3.08
N GLY A 370 -21.89 6.42 -2.09
CA GLY A 370 -22.82 7.08 -1.18
C GLY A 370 -23.34 6.20 -0.04
N GLU A 371 -23.77 6.86 1.04
CA GLU A 371 -24.22 6.17 2.24
C GLU A 371 -25.64 5.59 2.06
N GLY A 372 -25.86 4.37 2.54
CA GLY A 372 -27.19 3.77 2.51
C GLY A 372 -27.25 2.28 2.82
N LYS A 373 -28.50 1.78 2.88
CA LYS A 373 -28.83 0.36 2.95
C LYS A 373 -29.25 -0.13 1.57
N PHE A 374 -28.38 -0.93 0.97
CA PHE A 374 -28.53 -1.48 -0.36
C PHE A 374 -28.90 -2.95 -0.32
N LYS A 375 -29.48 -3.44 -1.41
CA LYS A 375 -29.76 -4.84 -1.73
C LYS A 375 -29.31 -5.11 -3.17
N ILE A 376 -29.03 -6.36 -3.53
CA ILE A 376 -28.70 -6.70 -4.93
C ILE A 376 -29.94 -6.52 -5.82
N ASP A 377 -29.76 -5.79 -6.92
CA ASP A 377 -30.76 -5.60 -7.98
C ASP A 377 -30.52 -6.59 -9.13
N TYR A 378 -29.26 -6.71 -9.55
CA TYR A 378 -28.83 -7.45 -10.74
C TYR A 378 -27.37 -7.91 -10.61
N ILE A 379 -27.02 -9.03 -11.24
CA ILE A 379 -25.64 -9.54 -11.36
C ILE A 379 -25.38 -9.90 -12.81
N GLN A 380 -24.26 -9.46 -13.38
CA GLN A 380 -23.81 -9.82 -14.72
C GLN A 380 -22.53 -10.65 -14.64
N VAL A 381 -22.47 -11.74 -15.42
CA VAL A 381 -21.34 -12.67 -15.45
C VAL A 381 -20.84 -12.78 -16.88
N ILE A 382 -19.53 -12.55 -17.07
CA ILE A 382 -18.93 -12.35 -18.39
C ILE A 382 -17.88 -13.44 -18.64
N PRO A 383 -18.05 -14.27 -19.69
CA PRO A 383 -17.06 -15.29 -20.03
C PRO A 383 -15.77 -14.64 -20.52
N SER A 384 -14.62 -15.27 -20.26
CA SER A 384 -13.33 -14.69 -20.68
C SER A 384 -13.16 -14.56 -22.21
N VAL A 385 -13.99 -15.25 -22.99
CA VAL A 385 -14.02 -15.20 -24.46
C VAL A 385 -15.46 -15.44 -24.92
N GLY A 386 -15.99 -14.51 -25.73
CA GLY A 386 -17.30 -14.61 -26.39
C GLY A 386 -18.35 -13.60 -25.89
N SER A 387 -19.25 -13.17 -26.77
CA SER A 387 -20.24 -12.11 -26.55
C SER A 387 -21.43 -12.48 -25.64
N ASN A 388 -21.38 -13.63 -24.97
CA ASN A 388 -22.53 -14.22 -24.26
C ASN A 388 -22.49 -13.92 -22.76
N ASP A 389 -22.58 -12.63 -22.43
CA ASP A 389 -22.83 -12.13 -21.09
C ASP A 389 -24.16 -12.68 -20.56
N ILE A 390 -24.19 -13.08 -19.28
CA ILE A 390 -25.42 -13.54 -18.62
C ILE A 390 -25.74 -12.65 -17.43
N GLY A 391 -26.90 -12.00 -17.54
CA GLY A 391 -27.52 -11.22 -16.48
C GLY A 391 -28.50 -12.04 -15.63
N TYR A 392 -28.53 -11.76 -14.34
CA TYR A 392 -29.47 -12.31 -13.36
C TYR A 392 -30.06 -11.15 -12.54
N ASP A 393 -31.32 -10.80 -12.79
CA ASP A 393 -32.04 -9.90 -11.87
C ASP A 393 -32.35 -10.61 -10.54
N ARG A 394 -32.70 -9.84 -9.51
CA ARG A 394 -33.08 -10.34 -8.18
C ARG A 394 -34.18 -11.43 -8.21
N LYS A 395 -35.10 -11.41 -9.18
CA LYS A 395 -36.17 -12.41 -9.34
C LYS A 395 -35.65 -13.73 -9.90
N HIS A 396 -34.57 -13.69 -10.68
CA HIS A 396 -33.84 -14.87 -11.14
C HIS A 396 -32.89 -15.38 -10.06
N LEU A 397 -32.18 -14.50 -9.35
CA LEU A 397 -31.31 -14.84 -8.23
C LEU A 397 -32.07 -15.57 -7.10
N ASN A 398 -33.29 -15.15 -6.79
CA ASN A 398 -34.23 -15.83 -5.86
C ASN A 398 -34.53 -17.30 -6.20
N LYS A 399 -34.16 -17.80 -7.38
CA LYS A 399 -34.34 -19.21 -7.81
C LYS A 399 -33.04 -20.03 -7.73
N ILE A 400 -31.93 -19.41 -7.33
CA ILE A 400 -30.61 -20.02 -7.25
C ILE A 400 -30.41 -20.62 -5.85
N SER A 401 -29.80 -21.81 -5.79
CA SER A 401 -29.60 -22.53 -4.53
C SER A 401 -28.74 -21.72 -3.56
N GLY A 402 -29.20 -21.55 -2.32
CA GLY A 402 -28.47 -20.81 -1.29
C GLY A 402 -28.42 -19.29 -1.48
N PHE A 403 -29.18 -18.71 -2.43
CA PHE A 403 -29.36 -17.25 -2.47
C PHE A 403 -30.03 -16.78 -1.17
N ILE A 404 -29.38 -15.84 -0.49
CA ILE A 404 -29.94 -15.03 0.59
C ILE A 404 -30.02 -13.60 0.07
N ASP A 405 -31.05 -12.86 0.49
CA ASP A 405 -31.28 -11.45 0.14
C ASP A 405 -30.74 -10.56 1.27
N PRO A 406 -29.44 -10.19 1.28
CA PRO A 406 -28.85 -9.40 2.36
C PRO A 406 -29.39 -7.96 2.34
N THR A 407 -29.21 -7.28 3.47
CA THR A 407 -29.02 -5.83 3.44
C THR A 407 -27.54 -5.55 3.60
N ILE A 408 -26.99 -4.77 2.68
CA ILE A 408 -25.59 -4.30 2.68
C ILE A 408 -25.65 -2.84 3.12
N THR A 409 -24.99 -2.50 4.23
CA THR A 409 -24.90 -1.11 4.69
C THR A 409 -23.57 -0.53 4.24
N ILE A 410 -23.60 0.38 3.26
CA ILE A 410 -22.43 1.14 2.83
C ILE A 410 -22.44 2.45 3.62
N ASN A 411 -21.33 2.76 4.28
CA ASN A 411 -21.06 4.05 4.90
C ASN A 411 -19.85 4.66 4.19
N SER A 412 -19.87 5.97 3.98
CA SER A 412 -18.79 6.66 3.25
C SER A 412 -17.77 7.17 4.25
N ALA A 413 -16.48 7.05 3.94
CA ALA A 413 -15.47 7.78 4.69
C ALA A 413 -15.48 9.27 4.31
N PHE A 414 -15.05 10.11 5.26
CA PHE A 414 -14.77 11.51 4.99
C PHE A 414 -13.38 11.62 4.33
N ASP A 415 -13.34 11.77 3.00
CA ASP A 415 -12.10 12.04 2.25
C ASP A 415 -11.59 13.46 2.54
N ILE A 416 -10.83 13.63 3.62
CA ILE A 416 -10.34 14.92 4.12
C ILE A 416 -8.99 15.21 3.44
N THR A 417 -8.95 16.12 2.47
CA THR A 417 -7.71 16.40 1.73
C THR A 417 -6.69 17.19 2.56
N TYR A 418 -5.77 16.47 3.21
CA TYR A 418 -4.83 17.02 4.18
C TYR A 418 -3.43 17.27 3.58
N TYR A 419 -3.24 18.42 2.93
CA TYR A 419 -1.95 18.81 2.32
C TYR A 419 -0.83 19.17 3.33
N GLY A 420 -0.96 18.79 4.61
CA GLY A 420 0.04 19.02 5.65
C GLY A 420 0.36 20.48 5.91
N ALA A 421 1.64 20.84 5.93
CA ALA A 421 2.14 22.17 6.34
C ALA A 421 1.72 23.36 5.45
N THR A 422 1.07 23.10 4.31
CA THR A 422 0.43 24.12 3.44
C THR A 422 -1.07 23.86 3.24
N GLY A 423 -1.62 22.81 3.83
CA GLY A 423 -3.05 22.54 3.88
C GLY A 423 -3.69 23.11 5.14
N ASN A 424 -5.01 23.29 5.13
CA ASN A 424 -5.75 23.77 6.29
C ASN A 424 -5.90 22.63 7.33
N VAL A 425 -4.92 22.49 8.22
CA VAL A 425 -4.96 21.49 9.31
C VAL A 425 -6.19 21.68 10.21
N ASP A 426 -6.62 22.92 10.41
CA ASP A 426 -7.76 23.24 11.26
C ASP A 426 -9.09 22.83 10.60
N ALA A 427 -9.20 22.88 9.27
CA ALA A 427 -10.30 22.26 8.54
C ALA A 427 -10.36 20.74 8.78
N ALA A 428 -9.23 20.04 8.62
CA ALA A 428 -9.16 18.59 8.83
C ALA A 428 -9.53 18.20 10.28
N VAL A 429 -9.08 18.98 11.27
CA VAL A 429 -9.43 18.79 12.69
C VAL A 429 -10.91 19.08 12.95
N ASN A 430 -11.49 20.10 12.30
CA ASN A 430 -12.92 20.42 12.43
C ASN A 430 -13.79 19.32 11.82
N ALA A 431 -13.45 18.85 10.62
CA ALA A 431 -14.12 17.72 9.96
C ALA A 431 -14.09 16.45 10.84
N ILE A 432 -12.90 16.05 11.35
CA ILE A 432 -12.77 14.90 12.28
C ILE A 432 -13.61 15.07 13.55
N ASN A 433 -13.68 16.28 14.10
CA ASN A 433 -14.53 16.55 15.25
C ASN A 433 -16.03 16.46 14.91
N SER A 434 -16.44 16.84 13.70
CA SER A 434 -17.84 16.81 13.24
C SER A 434 -18.41 15.41 12.96
N MET A 435 -17.55 14.41 12.68
CA MET A 435 -17.95 12.99 12.54
C MET A 435 -18.76 12.50 13.76
N ILE A 436 -19.58 11.47 13.58
CA ILE A 436 -20.15 10.70 14.69
C ILE A 436 -19.25 9.50 15.05
N GLU A 437 -19.58 8.83 16.15
CA GLU A 437 -18.92 7.59 16.57
C GLU A 437 -19.22 6.45 15.56
N GLY A 438 -18.23 5.62 15.27
CA GLY A 438 -18.25 4.56 14.26
C GLY A 438 -17.71 4.95 12.87
N GLN A 439 -17.44 6.24 12.61
CA GLN A 439 -17.03 6.72 11.28
C GLN A 439 -15.51 6.72 11.06
N THR A 440 -15.14 6.70 9.77
CA THR A 440 -13.77 6.81 9.26
C THR A 440 -13.56 8.11 8.49
N ALA A 441 -12.39 8.72 8.62
CA ALA A 441 -11.90 9.75 7.71
C ALA A 441 -10.62 9.26 7.00
N VAL A 442 -10.48 9.57 5.72
CA VAL A 442 -9.29 9.27 4.90
C VAL A 442 -8.55 10.57 4.62
N LEU A 443 -7.24 10.58 4.85
CA LEU A 443 -6.36 11.75 4.71
C LEU A 443 -5.29 11.47 3.65
N ASP A 444 -5.45 12.05 2.46
CA ASP A 444 -4.41 12.02 1.42
C ASP A 444 -3.11 12.67 1.96
N TYR A 445 -2.02 11.90 2.01
CA TYR A 445 -0.69 12.39 2.41
C TYR A 445 0.36 12.36 1.30
N ARG A 446 -0.03 12.09 0.04
CA ARG A 446 0.88 11.95 -1.12
C ARG A 446 1.83 13.13 -1.26
N ASN A 447 1.30 14.35 -1.08
CA ASN A 447 2.06 15.60 -1.16
C ASN A 447 2.77 15.99 0.16
N ASN A 448 2.43 15.38 1.31
CA ASN A 448 3.04 15.75 2.58
C ASN A 448 3.06 14.60 3.61
N ASN A 449 4.22 13.97 3.78
CA ASN A 449 4.46 12.89 4.73
C ASN A 449 4.40 13.28 6.23
N LYS A 450 3.81 14.42 6.64
CA LYS A 450 3.73 14.85 8.05
C LYS A 450 2.30 15.07 8.53
N ALA A 451 1.77 14.10 9.27
CA ALA A 451 0.52 14.21 10.02
C ALA A 451 0.70 15.10 11.26
N ASP A 452 -0.05 16.19 11.39
CA ASP A 452 -0.05 17.07 12.57
C ASP A 452 -0.61 16.32 13.80
N LYS A 453 -0.01 16.56 14.97
CA LYS A 453 -0.46 15.97 16.25
C LYS A 453 -1.97 16.14 16.50
N ARG A 454 -2.56 17.26 16.05
CA ARG A 454 -3.95 17.64 16.31
C ARG A 454 -4.96 16.65 15.73
N LEU A 455 -4.62 15.99 14.62
CA LEU A 455 -5.47 14.97 13.99
C LEU A 455 -5.69 13.77 14.92
N PHE A 456 -4.60 13.25 15.51
CA PHE A 456 -4.66 12.19 16.52
C PHE A 456 -5.36 12.65 17.80
N GLN A 457 -5.15 13.91 18.22
CA GLN A 457 -5.85 14.49 19.37
C GLN A 457 -7.36 14.62 19.14
N ALA A 458 -7.82 14.81 17.89
CA ALA A 458 -9.24 14.92 17.56
C ALA A 458 -10.00 13.58 17.67
N ILE A 459 -9.33 12.43 17.47
CA ILE A 459 -9.91 11.09 17.67
C ILE A 459 -9.60 10.46 19.03
N ALA A 460 -8.67 10.99 19.82
CA ALA A 460 -8.17 10.35 21.04
C ALA A 460 -9.29 9.96 22.03
N GLY A 461 -9.39 8.66 22.32
CA GLY A 461 -10.40 8.07 23.22
C GLY A 461 -11.80 7.90 22.62
N LYS A 462 -12.00 8.17 21.34
CA LYS A 462 -13.30 8.10 20.62
C LYS A 462 -13.36 6.90 19.68
N ASP A 463 -14.56 6.46 19.34
CA ASP A 463 -14.80 5.46 18.29
C ASP A 463 -14.73 6.12 16.90
N LYS A 464 -13.57 6.65 16.53
CA LYS A 464 -13.35 7.32 15.24
C LYS A 464 -12.06 6.83 14.62
N THR A 465 -12.10 6.46 13.36
CA THR A 465 -10.93 5.98 12.62
C THR A 465 -10.39 7.08 11.72
N VAL A 466 -9.07 7.22 11.68
CA VAL A 466 -8.35 8.06 10.72
C VAL A 466 -7.39 7.20 9.93
N VAL A 467 -7.62 7.11 8.62
CA VAL A 467 -6.72 6.54 7.63
C VAL A 467 -5.88 7.70 7.08
N PHE A 468 -4.56 7.53 6.97
CA PHE A 468 -3.73 8.35 6.09
C PHE A 468 -3.37 7.50 4.88
N GLU A 469 -3.66 7.97 3.67
CA GLU A 469 -3.47 7.23 2.43
C GLU A 469 -2.44 7.84 1.48
N ASN A 470 -1.65 6.96 0.84
CA ASN A 470 -1.04 7.20 -0.46
C ASN A 470 -1.25 5.99 -1.37
N ASN A 471 -0.92 6.11 -2.67
CA ASN A 471 -1.15 5.10 -3.70
C ASN A 471 -0.76 3.65 -3.33
N ASP A 472 0.28 3.46 -2.50
CA ASP A 472 0.86 2.15 -2.19
C ASP A 472 0.61 1.71 -0.73
N VAL A 473 0.34 2.65 0.19
CA VAL A 473 0.38 2.44 1.65
C VAL A 473 -0.67 3.28 2.38
N GLN A 474 -1.40 2.64 3.30
CA GLN A 474 -2.31 3.29 4.25
C GLN A 474 -1.83 3.10 5.71
N TRP A 475 -1.96 4.14 6.52
CA TRP A 475 -1.79 4.09 7.99
C TRP A 475 -3.14 4.30 8.67
N ILE A 476 -3.65 3.30 9.38
CA ILE A 476 -4.96 3.36 10.04
C ILE A 476 -4.80 3.49 11.55
N PHE A 477 -5.39 4.56 12.11
CA PHE A 477 -5.39 4.91 13.53
C PHE A 477 -6.84 4.90 14.04
N ASN A 478 -7.21 3.95 14.92
CA ASN A 478 -8.51 4.01 15.61
C ASN A 478 -8.38 4.77 16.94
N GLY A 479 -9.27 5.72 17.18
CA GLY A 479 -9.26 6.63 18.32
C GLY A 479 -9.26 5.95 19.69
N LYS A 480 -9.85 4.74 19.81
CA LYS A 480 -9.85 3.95 21.06
C LYS A 480 -8.46 3.53 21.50
N ASP A 481 -7.54 3.33 20.57
CA ASP A 481 -6.15 2.93 20.85
C ASP A 481 -5.20 4.12 21.02
N ILE A 482 -5.66 5.35 20.76
CA ILE A 482 -4.86 6.57 20.86
C ILE A 482 -4.78 7.08 22.30
N ASN A 483 -3.56 7.08 22.85
CA ASN A 483 -3.26 7.78 24.09
C ASN A 483 -2.92 9.25 23.81
N LEU A 484 -3.72 10.15 24.37
CA LEU A 484 -3.58 11.61 24.24
C LEU A 484 -2.19 12.14 24.64
N ASP A 485 -1.55 11.53 25.65
CA ASP A 485 -0.21 11.91 26.12
C ASP A 485 0.91 11.56 25.12
N ASN A 486 0.67 10.60 24.22
CA ASN A 486 1.60 10.19 23.18
C ASN A 486 1.41 10.96 21.86
N CYS A 487 0.38 11.81 21.74
CA CYS A 487 0.03 12.52 20.51
C CYS A 487 1.07 13.56 20.10
N LYS A 488 1.66 13.36 18.91
CA LYS A 488 2.71 14.19 18.31
C LYS A 488 2.61 14.13 16.79
N THR A 489 3.34 15.01 16.10
CA THR A 489 3.43 15.01 14.64
C THR A 489 4.16 13.74 14.17
N ILE A 490 3.57 13.00 13.21
CA ILE A 490 4.08 11.72 12.72
C ILE A 490 4.55 11.87 11.27
N ASN A 491 5.77 11.40 10.99
CA ASN A 491 6.31 11.23 9.66
C ASN A 491 5.86 9.89 9.06
N LEU A 492 4.98 9.93 8.06
CA LEU A 492 4.29 8.78 7.45
C LEU A 492 5.13 8.05 6.37
N ASN A 493 6.39 8.47 6.15
CA ASN A 493 7.27 7.82 5.17
C ASN A 493 7.55 6.36 5.56
N VAL A 494 7.31 5.46 4.60
CA VAL A 494 7.71 4.05 4.63
C VAL A 494 8.65 3.81 3.45
N ASN A 495 9.88 3.36 3.73
CA ASN A 495 10.86 3.02 2.72
C ASN A 495 11.02 1.50 2.63
N ILE A 496 10.53 0.94 1.52
CA ILE A 496 10.45 -0.51 1.28
C ILE A 496 11.59 -0.91 0.32
N SER A 497 12.38 -1.90 0.72
CA SER A 497 13.48 -2.43 -0.11
C SER A 497 13.61 -3.94 0.02
N LYS A 498 14.18 -4.61 -0.99
CA LYS A 498 14.37 -6.07 -1.03
C LYS A 498 15.79 -6.42 -0.57
N GLN A 499 15.93 -7.33 0.39
CA GLN A 499 17.22 -7.72 1.00
C GLN A 499 17.33 -9.24 1.12
N LYS A 500 18.53 -9.80 1.32
CA LYS A 500 18.71 -11.25 1.54
C LYS A 500 18.37 -11.68 2.96
N GLY A 501 17.68 -12.80 3.14
CA GLY A 501 17.35 -13.36 4.45
C GLY A 501 18.57 -13.82 5.28
N SER A 502 19.64 -14.28 4.62
CA SER A 502 20.85 -14.77 5.31
C SER A 502 21.56 -13.70 6.14
N ASP A 503 21.58 -12.44 5.67
CA ASP A 503 22.13 -11.29 6.40
C ASP A 503 21.40 -11.01 7.73
N TYR A 504 20.17 -11.50 7.88
CA TYR A 504 19.31 -11.28 9.05
C TYR A 504 18.96 -12.57 9.82
N GLY A 505 19.62 -13.70 9.50
CA GLY A 505 19.51 -14.95 10.26
C GLY A 505 18.39 -15.90 9.83
N PHE A 506 17.85 -15.75 8.62
CA PHE A 506 16.99 -16.76 7.99
C PHE A 506 17.88 -17.88 7.39
N THR A 507 17.38 -19.11 7.29
CA THR A 507 18.19 -20.26 6.80
C THR A 507 18.35 -20.32 5.29
N ASN A 508 17.48 -19.63 4.58
CA ASN A 508 17.39 -19.63 3.13
C ASN A 508 17.90 -18.28 2.62
N ASP A 509 18.45 -18.25 1.41
CA ASP A 509 18.83 -17.01 0.71
C ASP A 509 17.60 -16.31 0.07
N ASP A 510 16.40 -16.59 0.61
CA ASP A 510 15.13 -15.98 0.21
C ASP A 510 15.19 -14.46 0.44
N TYR A 511 14.55 -13.71 -0.45
CA TYR A 511 14.53 -12.26 -0.36
C TYR A 511 13.38 -11.77 0.52
N ILE A 512 13.72 -11.05 1.58
CA ILE A 512 12.78 -10.44 2.52
C ILE A 512 12.51 -8.98 2.14
N LEU A 513 11.34 -8.46 2.52
CA LEU A 513 11.08 -7.02 2.45
C LEU A 513 11.57 -6.35 3.73
N TYR A 514 12.36 -5.30 3.54
CA TYR A 514 13.00 -4.50 4.59
C TYR A 514 12.25 -3.17 4.68
N MET A 515 11.39 -3.08 5.69
CA MET A 515 10.34 -2.08 5.86
C MET A 515 10.80 -0.99 6.84
N ARG A 516 11.42 0.08 6.34
CA ARG A 516 11.89 1.19 7.18
C ARG A 516 10.81 2.24 7.36
N TYR A 517 10.29 2.38 8.57
CA TYR A 517 9.47 3.52 8.95
C TYR A 517 10.35 4.69 9.39
N ALA A 518 9.92 5.93 9.14
CA ALA A 518 10.61 7.13 9.64
C ALA A 518 10.70 7.15 11.18
N GLU A 519 11.77 7.72 11.74
CA GLU A 519 12.07 7.67 13.19
C GLU A 519 11.15 8.56 14.05
N ASN A 520 9.88 8.16 14.23
CA ASN A 520 8.94 8.85 15.13
C ASN A 520 9.05 8.35 16.59
N GLY A 521 9.66 7.19 16.85
CA GLY A 521 9.66 6.51 18.15
C GLY A 521 8.32 5.85 18.47
N VAL A 522 7.89 5.88 19.75
CA VAL A 522 6.58 5.35 20.21
C VAL A 522 5.43 6.03 19.44
N LEU A 523 4.46 5.30 18.91
CA LEU A 523 3.31 5.89 18.21
C LEU A 523 2.25 6.43 19.20
N PRO A 524 1.30 7.29 18.75
CA PRO A 524 0.22 7.76 19.62
C PRO A 524 -0.69 6.62 20.11
N GLY A 525 -0.78 5.53 19.35
CA GLY A 525 -1.49 4.30 19.69
C GLY A 525 -1.01 3.12 18.86
N LYS A 526 -1.85 2.08 18.76
CA LYS A 526 -1.73 1.05 17.71
C LYS A 526 -2.00 1.68 16.33
N VAL A 527 -1.40 1.08 15.30
CA VAL A 527 -1.64 1.39 13.89
C VAL A 527 -1.81 0.09 13.13
N GLN A 528 -2.89 -0.04 12.38
CA GLN A 528 -3.04 -1.04 11.33
C GLN A 528 -2.43 -0.46 10.05
N MET A 529 -1.39 -1.12 9.54
CA MET A 529 -0.75 -0.81 8.26
C MET A 529 -1.42 -1.64 7.17
N ARG A 530 -1.79 -1.01 6.05
CA ARG A 530 -2.20 -1.72 4.83
C ARG A 530 -1.24 -1.34 3.70
N ILE A 531 -0.81 -2.31 2.90
CA ILE A 531 0.10 -2.10 1.77
C ILE A 531 -0.45 -2.81 0.55
N ASN A 532 -0.53 -2.11 -0.59
CA ASN A 532 -1.17 -2.62 -1.79
C ASN A 532 -0.48 -3.90 -2.33
N ASN A 533 -1.26 -4.96 -2.55
CA ASN A 533 -0.80 -6.28 -2.97
C ASN A 533 -0.30 -6.29 -4.42
N GLU A 534 -0.88 -5.48 -5.30
CA GLU A 534 -0.39 -5.32 -6.67
C GLU A 534 0.99 -4.65 -6.67
N PHE A 535 1.18 -3.57 -5.90
CA PHE A 535 2.51 -2.96 -5.68
C PHE A 535 3.54 -3.97 -5.15
N LEU A 536 3.19 -4.82 -4.18
CA LEU A 536 4.09 -5.87 -3.67
C LEU A 536 4.41 -6.96 -4.72
N LYS A 537 3.39 -7.40 -5.47
CA LYS A 537 3.48 -8.38 -6.58
C LYS A 537 4.30 -7.84 -7.75
N GLU A 538 4.10 -6.59 -8.15
CA GLU A 538 4.79 -5.95 -9.26
C GLU A 538 6.24 -5.59 -8.92
N LYS A 539 6.44 -4.83 -7.84
CA LYS A 539 7.73 -4.18 -7.53
C LYS A 539 8.72 -5.11 -6.85
N TYR A 540 8.22 -6.02 -6.01
CA TYR A 540 9.07 -6.91 -5.20
C TYR A 540 8.87 -8.39 -5.49
N LYS A 541 7.89 -8.79 -6.31
CA LYS A 541 7.58 -10.18 -6.66
C LYS A 541 7.26 -11.05 -5.44
N VAL A 542 6.43 -10.55 -4.53
CA VAL A 542 5.83 -11.33 -3.44
C VAL A 542 4.50 -11.90 -3.91
N THR A 543 4.24 -13.19 -3.66
CA THR A 543 3.06 -13.93 -4.18
C THR A 543 2.58 -15.00 -3.19
N SER A 544 2.78 -14.78 -1.89
CA SER A 544 2.48 -15.74 -0.82
C SER A 544 2.33 -14.99 0.50
N ASP A 545 1.65 -15.61 1.46
CA ASP A 545 1.53 -15.11 2.83
C ASP A 545 2.90 -14.88 3.49
N MET A 546 2.92 -13.97 4.45
CA MET A 546 4.14 -13.44 5.05
C MET A 546 4.09 -13.49 6.59
N ILE A 547 5.27 -13.36 7.19
CA ILE A 547 5.52 -13.31 8.62
C ILE A 547 6.16 -11.97 8.93
N LEU A 548 5.55 -11.19 9.84
CA LEU A 548 6.09 -9.90 10.28
C LEU A 548 7.03 -10.09 11.48
N THR A 549 8.26 -9.62 11.32
CA THR A 549 9.27 -9.64 12.37
C THR A 549 9.85 -8.24 12.59
N TYR A 550 10.26 -7.95 13.81
CA TYR A 550 10.93 -6.70 14.16
C TYR A 550 12.38 -6.68 13.61
N TYR A 551 13.08 -5.55 13.70
CA TYR A 551 14.47 -5.47 13.23
C TYR A 551 15.54 -5.34 14.32
N ASP A 552 15.27 -4.74 15.49
CA ASP A 552 16.28 -4.01 16.27
C ASP A 552 17.48 -4.86 16.80
N GLN A 553 18.47 -5.06 15.94
CA GLN A 553 19.52 -6.08 16.08
C GLN A 553 18.95 -7.51 16.32
N SER A 554 17.68 -7.74 15.97
CA SER A 554 16.87 -8.84 16.49
C SER A 554 15.52 -9.02 15.76
N PRO A 555 15.38 -9.97 14.82
CA PRO A 555 14.07 -10.48 14.39
C PRO A 555 13.32 -11.22 15.51
N ASP A 556 12.63 -10.44 16.34
CA ASP A 556 11.57 -10.91 17.23
C ASP A 556 10.29 -11.07 16.38
N VAL A 557 9.71 -12.26 16.33
CA VAL A 557 8.49 -12.54 15.52
C VAL A 557 7.30 -11.87 16.20
N LEU A 558 6.71 -10.90 15.50
CA LEU A 558 5.55 -10.13 15.96
C LEU A 558 4.29 -10.85 15.54
N ASP A 559 4.14 -11.07 14.23
CA ASP A 559 3.05 -11.84 13.67
C ASP A 559 3.50 -12.91 12.68
N THR A 560 2.72 -14.00 12.60
CA THR A 560 2.98 -15.15 11.72
C THR A 560 1.99 -15.25 10.59
N ASP A 561 0.86 -14.55 10.69
CA ASP A 561 -0.34 -14.80 9.91
C ASP A 561 -0.67 -13.52 9.09
N VAL A 562 0.35 -12.91 8.47
CA VAL A 562 0.21 -11.71 7.62
C VAL A 562 -0.14 -12.18 6.21
N GLU A 563 -1.41 -12.49 6.03
CA GLU A 563 -2.01 -12.96 4.80
C GLU A 563 -2.00 -11.88 3.70
N PHE A 564 -1.98 -12.32 2.44
CA PHE A 564 -2.44 -11.46 1.34
C PHE A 564 -3.97 -11.36 1.43
N ALA A 565 -4.48 -10.37 2.15
CA ALA A 565 -5.91 -10.14 2.21
C ALA A 565 -6.44 -9.88 0.79
N GLY A 566 -7.49 -10.61 0.42
CA GLY A 566 -8.02 -10.57 -0.95
C GLY A 566 -8.71 -9.25 -1.33
N ASP A 567 -8.74 -8.26 -0.42
CA ASP A 567 -9.24 -6.90 -0.62
C ASP A 567 -8.30 -6.02 -1.45
N GLY A 568 -7.09 -6.53 -1.72
CA GLY A 568 -6.04 -5.81 -2.44
C GLY A 568 -4.91 -5.33 -1.54
N TYR A 569 -4.92 -5.64 -0.24
CA TYR A 569 -3.90 -5.19 0.71
C TYR A 569 -3.26 -6.34 1.51
N THR A 570 -2.04 -6.10 1.99
CA THR A 570 -1.35 -6.90 3.01
C THR A 570 -1.42 -6.10 4.31
N GLU A 571 -1.97 -6.69 5.37
CA GLU A 571 -2.27 -5.98 6.61
C GLU A 571 -1.42 -6.44 7.80
N TYR A 572 -1.02 -5.50 8.67
CA TYR A 572 -0.41 -5.85 9.95
C TYR A 572 -0.41 -4.70 10.97
N GLU A 573 -0.37 -5.01 12.26
CA GLU A 573 -0.31 -4.01 13.33
C GLU A 573 1.13 -3.60 13.70
N ILE A 574 1.34 -2.29 13.89
CA ILE A 574 2.53 -1.72 14.55
C ILE A 574 2.13 -0.80 15.72
N SER A 575 3.03 -0.60 16.67
CA SER A 575 2.84 0.31 17.83
C SER A 575 4.03 1.24 18.09
N HIS A 576 5.10 1.09 17.31
CA HIS A 576 6.36 1.82 17.45
C HIS A 576 6.97 1.97 16.06
N ASN A 577 7.52 3.15 15.74
CA ASN A 577 8.26 3.30 14.49
C ASN A 577 9.67 2.70 14.62
N SER A 578 9.98 1.78 13.70
CA SER A 578 11.23 1.04 13.64
C SER A 578 11.45 0.55 12.21
N THR A 579 12.42 -0.35 12.02
CA THR A 579 12.45 -1.21 10.84
C THR A 579 11.75 -2.54 11.14
N TYR A 580 11.08 -3.10 10.15
CA TYR A 580 10.43 -4.41 10.20
C TYR A 580 10.92 -5.25 9.02
N LEU A 581 10.87 -6.58 9.16
CA LEU A 581 11.16 -7.53 8.08
C LEU A 581 9.92 -8.37 7.81
N LEU A 582 9.47 -8.38 6.56
CA LEU A 582 8.32 -9.17 6.09
C LEU A 582 8.84 -10.29 5.16
N SER A 583 8.50 -11.55 5.46
CA SER A 583 9.13 -12.75 4.88
C SER A 583 8.18 -13.93 4.81
N ALA A 584 8.20 -14.71 3.72
CA ALA A 584 7.42 -15.96 3.60
C ALA A 584 7.94 -17.13 4.47
N ASN A 585 9.08 -16.94 5.15
CA ASN A 585 9.71 -17.95 6.02
C ASN A 585 10.07 -17.36 7.39
N MET A 586 9.97 -18.16 8.47
CA MET A 586 10.33 -17.73 9.83
C MET A 586 11.86 -17.59 10.04
N PRO A 587 12.32 -16.63 10.88
CA PRO A 587 13.73 -16.47 11.22
C PRO A 587 14.25 -17.61 12.13
N LEU A 588 15.54 -17.96 12.00
CA LEU A 588 16.16 -18.97 12.86
C LEU A 588 16.87 -18.33 14.06
N LEU A 589 16.55 -18.80 15.27
CA LEU A 589 17.26 -18.40 16.48
C LEU A 589 18.75 -18.81 16.43
N ASN A 590 19.63 -17.82 16.30
CA ASN A 590 21.08 -17.98 16.33
C ASN A 590 21.57 -18.66 17.64
N SER A 591 22.66 -19.44 17.55
CA SER A 591 23.22 -20.10 18.75
C SER A 591 23.86 -19.07 19.70
N PRO A 592 23.57 -19.08 21.01
CA PRO A 592 24.08 -18.05 21.92
C PRO A 592 25.61 -17.95 21.96
N GLN A 593 26.16 -16.75 21.74
CA GLN A 593 27.58 -16.46 21.89
C GLN A 593 27.93 -16.28 23.37
N LEU A 594 28.54 -17.33 23.96
CA LEU A 594 28.77 -17.45 25.40
C LEU A 594 30.11 -16.83 25.81
N VAL A 595 30.12 -15.49 25.93
CA VAL A 595 31.30 -14.65 26.15
C VAL A 595 32.19 -15.11 27.32
N LYS A 596 31.64 -15.35 28.52
CA LYS A 596 32.47 -15.66 29.69
C LYS A 596 31.76 -16.37 30.84
N ALA A 597 32.40 -17.41 31.37
CA ALA A 597 32.09 -18.00 32.67
C ALA A 597 33.08 -17.46 33.72
N ASN A 598 32.59 -16.61 34.63
CA ASN A 598 33.37 -16.09 35.75
C ASN A 598 33.06 -16.92 37.00
N CYS A 599 34.03 -17.69 37.51
CA CYS A 599 33.93 -18.33 38.83
C CYS A 599 34.06 -17.25 39.91
N VAL A 600 32.94 -16.79 40.48
CA VAL A 600 32.94 -15.73 41.50
C VAL A 600 33.09 -16.33 42.88
N LYS A 601 34.08 -15.80 43.61
CA LYS A 601 34.40 -16.02 45.03
C LYS A 601 33.39 -16.89 45.80
N TYR A 602 33.54 -18.21 45.65
CA TYR A 602 33.18 -19.25 46.63
C TYR A 602 31.69 -19.49 46.82
N SER A 603 30.89 -18.95 45.90
CA SER A 603 29.43 -18.90 46.03
C SER A 603 28.69 -19.15 44.71
N TYR A 604 29.25 -18.80 43.54
CA TYR A 604 28.61 -19.09 42.25
C TYR A 604 29.53 -19.02 41.02
N ILE A 605 29.13 -19.66 39.93
CA ILE A 605 29.66 -19.43 38.58
C ILE A 605 28.69 -18.49 37.84
N LYS A 606 29.15 -17.30 37.47
CA LYS A 606 28.37 -16.34 36.66
C LYS A 606 28.66 -16.56 35.18
N LEU A 607 27.65 -17.00 34.43
CA LEU A 607 27.66 -17.01 32.98
C LEU A 607 27.21 -15.65 32.43
N ASN A 608 27.81 -15.25 31.31
CA ASN A 608 27.55 -13.97 30.62
C ASN A 608 27.64 -14.28 29.11
N TRP A 609 26.65 -13.84 28.33
CA TRP A 609 26.51 -14.11 26.90
C TRP A 609 25.98 -12.86 26.17
N ASN A 610 26.06 -12.81 24.84
CA ASN A 610 25.45 -11.73 24.05
C ASN A 610 23.93 -11.94 23.91
N ARG A 611 23.14 -10.87 23.69
CA ARG A 611 21.72 -11.01 23.28
C ARG A 611 21.68 -11.86 22.00
N VAL A 612 20.71 -12.77 21.95
CA VAL A 612 20.39 -13.53 20.74
C VAL A 612 19.14 -12.93 20.13
N ALA A 613 19.16 -12.77 18.80
CA ALA A 613 18.01 -12.35 18.01
C ALA A 613 16.80 -13.28 18.24
N GLY A 614 15.59 -12.71 18.38
CA GLY A 614 14.34 -13.45 18.55
C GLY A 614 14.11 -14.08 19.93
N ALA A 615 15.00 -13.83 20.90
CA ALA A 615 15.09 -14.63 22.12
C ALA A 615 14.42 -14.00 23.35
N ASN A 616 13.15 -14.34 23.62
CA ASN A 616 12.46 -13.96 24.86
C ASN A 616 13.12 -14.52 26.13
N GLY A 617 13.88 -15.62 26.02
CA GLY A 617 14.56 -16.23 27.15
C GLY A 617 15.69 -17.19 26.79
N TYR A 618 16.31 -17.75 27.83
CA TYR A 618 17.45 -18.66 27.71
C TYR A 618 17.33 -19.84 28.67
N ASN A 619 17.51 -21.07 28.19
CA ASN A 619 17.74 -22.25 29.03
C ASN A 619 19.24 -22.45 29.24
N ILE A 620 19.66 -22.56 30.51
CA ILE A 620 21.05 -22.85 30.90
C ILE A 620 21.18 -24.32 31.24
N TYR A 621 22.13 -25.00 30.60
CA TYR A 621 22.42 -26.41 30.77
C TYR A 621 23.82 -26.62 31.35
N ARG A 622 23.96 -27.65 32.20
CA ARG A 622 25.21 -27.98 32.91
C ARG A 622 25.53 -29.47 32.82
N SER A 623 26.81 -29.80 32.70
CA SER A 623 27.35 -31.15 32.88
C SER A 623 28.62 -31.13 33.76
N SER A 624 29.04 -32.31 34.24
CA SER A 624 30.34 -32.54 34.88
C SER A 624 31.40 -33.12 33.94
N SER A 625 31.09 -33.27 32.65
CA SER A 625 32.03 -33.62 31.59
C SER A 625 31.79 -32.74 30.35
N LYS A 626 32.80 -32.48 29.54
CA LYS A 626 32.67 -31.70 28.29
C LYS A 626 31.69 -32.35 27.31
N THR A 627 31.74 -33.68 27.22
CA THR A 627 30.98 -34.53 26.28
C THR A 627 29.86 -35.34 26.93
N GLY A 628 29.74 -35.31 28.27
CA GLY A 628 28.69 -36.06 28.99
C GLY A 628 27.32 -35.40 28.91
N SER A 629 26.29 -36.12 29.37
CA SER A 629 24.90 -35.63 29.39
C SER A 629 24.76 -34.29 30.13
N TYR A 630 24.04 -33.35 29.53
CA TYR A 630 23.76 -32.03 30.12
C TYR A 630 22.35 -31.99 30.68
N LYS A 631 22.18 -31.50 31.91
CA LYS A 631 20.86 -31.26 32.53
C LYS A 631 20.56 -29.76 32.53
N LYS A 632 19.29 -29.36 32.35
CA LYS A 632 18.87 -27.97 32.55
C LYS A 632 19.03 -27.61 34.03
N VAL A 633 19.62 -26.46 34.32
CA VAL A 633 19.86 -25.95 35.69
C VAL A 633 19.32 -24.55 35.94
N GLY A 634 18.88 -23.85 34.89
CA GLY A 634 18.21 -22.58 35.01
C GLY A 634 17.45 -22.23 33.73
N THR A 635 16.46 -21.36 33.87
CA THR A 635 15.81 -20.66 32.76
C THR A 635 15.82 -19.18 33.11
N VAL A 636 16.10 -18.33 32.12
CA VAL A 636 15.96 -16.87 32.18
C VAL A 636 14.80 -16.49 31.27
N THR A 637 13.85 -15.71 31.78
CA THR A 637 12.57 -15.36 31.12
C THR A 637 12.50 -13.92 30.64
N LYS A 638 13.63 -13.21 30.62
CA LYS A 638 13.76 -11.84 30.09
C LYS A 638 14.90 -11.78 29.08
N ALA A 639 14.59 -11.40 27.84
CA ALA A 639 15.54 -11.31 26.72
C ALA A 639 16.83 -10.53 27.06
N ASN A 640 16.67 -9.41 27.78
CA ASN A 640 17.78 -8.51 28.13
C ASN A 640 18.54 -8.92 29.41
N GLN A 641 18.15 -10.02 30.08
CA GLN A 641 18.89 -10.53 31.24
C GLN A 641 20.05 -11.45 30.79
N LEU A 642 21.10 -10.86 30.25
CA LEU A 642 22.25 -11.55 29.63
C LEU A 642 23.22 -12.25 30.61
N THR A 643 22.81 -12.46 31.86
CA THR A 643 23.64 -13.14 32.87
C THR A 643 22.83 -14.03 33.82
N TRP A 644 23.45 -15.13 34.26
CA TRP A 644 22.87 -16.08 35.23
C TRP A 644 23.96 -16.70 36.12
N SER A 645 23.60 -17.12 37.32
CA SER A 645 24.55 -17.51 38.38
C SER A 645 24.22 -18.86 39.01
N ASP A 646 25.07 -19.86 38.80
CA ASP A 646 24.94 -21.19 39.40
C ASP A 646 25.48 -21.21 40.83
N LYS A 647 24.58 -21.18 41.82
CA LYS A 647 24.92 -21.33 43.26
C LYS A 647 25.09 -22.79 43.71
N SER A 648 24.74 -23.77 42.87
CA SER A 648 24.65 -25.20 43.25
C SER A 648 25.97 -25.96 43.02
N ILE A 649 27.11 -25.34 43.36
CA ILE A 649 28.45 -25.76 42.90
C ILE A 649 29.42 -26.14 44.03
N SER A 650 30.10 -27.28 43.88
CA SER A 650 31.10 -27.75 44.85
C SER A 650 32.48 -27.11 44.63
N ILE A 651 33.18 -26.77 45.71
CA ILE A 651 34.56 -26.25 45.64
C ILE A 651 35.51 -27.32 45.07
N GLY A 652 36.38 -26.91 44.15
CA GLY A 652 37.35 -27.75 43.45
C GLY A 652 36.76 -28.62 42.33
N LYS A 653 35.50 -28.43 41.94
CA LYS A 653 34.85 -29.17 40.85
C LYS A 653 34.78 -28.32 39.58
N THR A 654 35.14 -28.91 38.43
CA THR A 654 34.89 -28.34 37.11
C THR A 654 33.46 -28.62 36.69
N TYR A 655 32.79 -27.60 36.15
CA TYR A 655 31.48 -27.72 35.52
C TYR A 655 31.55 -27.16 34.10
N TYR A 656 30.80 -27.79 33.20
CA TYR A 656 30.69 -27.43 31.79
C TYR A 656 29.28 -26.89 31.53
N TYR A 657 29.18 -25.81 30.76
CA TYR A 657 27.92 -25.12 30.50
C TYR A 657 27.71 -24.86 29.01
N LYS A 658 26.44 -24.93 28.61
CA LYS A 658 25.94 -24.47 27.31
C LYS A 658 24.59 -23.79 27.49
N ILE A 659 24.26 -22.86 26.62
CA ILE A 659 23.03 -22.07 26.66
C ILE A 659 22.24 -22.29 25.37
N GLN A 660 20.92 -22.23 25.45
CA GLN A 660 20.00 -22.28 24.32
C GLN A 660 19.02 -21.11 24.44
N ALA A 661 18.88 -20.30 23.39
CA ALA A 661 17.87 -19.26 23.30
C ALA A 661 16.48 -19.87 22.99
N LEU A 662 15.44 -19.17 23.44
CA LEU A 662 14.02 -19.54 23.35
C LEU A 662 13.22 -18.40 22.72
N GLY A 663 12.41 -18.71 21.72
CA GLY A 663 11.58 -17.74 20.99
C GLY A 663 10.33 -17.29 21.76
N ALA A 664 9.67 -16.25 21.24
CA ALA A 664 8.41 -15.71 21.76
C ALA A 664 7.22 -16.67 21.55
N LYS A 665 6.95 -17.02 20.28
CA LYS A 665 5.87 -17.91 19.84
C LYS A 665 6.40 -19.34 19.58
N ASN A 666 5.50 -20.32 19.51
CA ASN A 666 5.70 -21.67 18.96
C ASN A 666 6.88 -22.52 19.52
N ASN A 667 7.35 -22.26 20.76
CA ASN A 667 8.36 -23.08 21.45
C ASN A 667 9.73 -23.22 20.73
N ILE A 668 10.04 -22.28 19.81
CA ILE A 668 11.25 -22.29 18.98
C ILE A 668 12.51 -22.26 19.86
N LYS A 669 13.50 -23.09 19.50
CA LYS A 669 14.72 -23.35 20.28
C LYS A 669 15.97 -23.26 19.41
N ALA A 670 16.90 -22.41 19.78
CA ALA A 670 18.18 -22.28 19.08
C ALA A 670 19.02 -23.56 19.15
N LYS A 671 20.00 -23.68 18.25
CA LYS A 671 21.17 -24.55 18.46
C LYS A 671 21.89 -24.14 19.75
N TYR A 672 22.45 -25.11 20.47
CA TYR A 672 23.20 -24.81 21.69
C TYR A 672 24.45 -23.95 21.40
N SER A 673 24.81 -23.10 22.36
CA SER A 673 26.11 -22.42 22.37
C SER A 673 27.28 -23.40 22.34
N ALA A 674 28.47 -22.88 21.99
CA ALA A 674 29.72 -23.53 22.33
C ALA A 674 29.79 -23.85 23.84
N VAL A 675 30.51 -24.93 24.19
CA VAL A 675 30.68 -25.38 25.57
C VAL A 675 31.80 -24.60 26.26
N ILE A 676 31.45 -23.87 27.32
CA ILE A 676 32.43 -23.26 28.23
C ILE A 676 32.61 -24.13 29.49
N SER A 677 33.71 -23.95 30.23
CA SER A 677 33.90 -24.59 31.53
C SER A 677 34.46 -23.63 32.56
N CYS A 678 34.13 -23.86 33.84
CA CYS A 678 34.74 -23.13 34.96
C CYS A 678 34.96 -24.09 36.14
N THR A 679 36.02 -23.87 36.91
CA THR A 679 36.38 -24.69 38.09
C THR A 679 36.27 -23.86 39.35
N ASN A 680 35.35 -24.19 40.25
CA ASN A 680 35.10 -23.40 41.44
C ASN A 680 36.31 -23.43 42.40
N ALA A 681 36.92 -22.27 42.69
CA ALA A 681 38.13 -22.19 43.51
C ALA A 681 37.86 -22.19 45.03
N PRO A 682 38.87 -22.41 45.88
CA PRO A 682 38.85 -22.13 47.33
C PRO A 682 38.96 -20.64 47.68
N SER A 683 38.57 -20.24 48.89
CA SER A 683 38.46 -18.83 49.28
C SER A 683 39.76 -18.04 49.24
N VAL A 684 39.60 -16.73 49.05
CA VAL A 684 40.50 -15.75 49.67
C VAL A 684 40.53 -16.03 51.18
N THR A 685 41.70 -16.35 51.71
CA THR A 685 41.83 -16.66 53.15
C THR A 685 41.73 -15.36 53.94
N LYS A 686 40.75 -15.27 54.84
CA LYS A 686 40.45 -14.07 55.65
C LYS A 686 41.03 -14.18 57.06
N GLY A 687 41.04 -13.05 57.78
CA GLY A 687 41.38 -12.97 59.20
C GLY A 687 42.83 -13.34 59.53
N LEU A 688 43.75 -13.29 58.56
CA LEU A 688 45.15 -13.59 58.78
C LEU A 688 45.76 -12.54 59.73
N LYS A 689 46.19 -12.98 60.92
CA LYS A 689 46.75 -12.11 61.96
C LYS A 689 47.80 -12.81 62.80
N LEU A 690 48.60 -12.01 63.50
CA LEU A 690 49.50 -12.50 64.55
C LEU A 690 48.69 -12.95 65.78
N SER A 691 49.01 -14.13 66.30
CA SER A 691 48.42 -14.69 67.53
C SER A 691 49.39 -14.63 68.70
N SER A 692 50.70 -14.85 68.48
CA SER A 692 51.73 -14.63 69.50
C SER A 692 53.12 -14.44 68.90
N LYS A 693 54.06 -13.88 69.67
CA LYS A 693 55.46 -13.68 69.25
C LYS A 693 56.46 -13.89 70.38
N SER A 694 57.64 -14.40 70.01
CA SER A 694 58.84 -14.53 70.86
C SER A 694 60.03 -13.82 70.21
N LYS A 695 61.24 -13.96 70.78
CA LYS A 695 62.50 -13.47 70.17
C LYS A 695 62.82 -14.17 68.84
N THR A 696 62.36 -15.41 68.62
CA THR A 696 62.76 -16.24 67.47
C THR A 696 61.59 -16.95 66.76
N SER A 697 60.35 -16.62 67.14
CA SER A 697 59.15 -17.21 66.52
C SER A 697 57.96 -16.25 66.45
N LEU A 698 57.09 -16.50 65.46
CA LEU A 698 55.82 -15.83 65.24
C LEU A 698 54.74 -16.90 65.02
N LYS A 699 53.61 -16.83 65.74
CA LYS A 699 52.43 -17.67 65.50
C LYS A 699 51.37 -16.88 64.75
N LEU A 700 50.94 -17.38 63.59
CA LEU A 700 49.88 -16.79 62.79
C LEU A 700 48.60 -17.62 62.90
N THR A 701 47.45 -16.95 62.76
CA THR A 701 46.10 -17.54 62.74
C THR A 701 45.27 -16.92 61.62
N TRP A 702 44.32 -17.67 61.05
CA TRP A 702 43.38 -17.20 60.02
C TRP A 702 41.99 -17.86 60.19
N GLU A 703 41.00 -17.41 59.42
CA GLU A 703 39.63 -17.96 59.49
C GLU A 703 39.53 -19.37 58.89
N LYS A 704 38.76 -20.26 59.54
CA LYS A 704 38.47 -21.61 59.01
C LYS A 704 37.59 -21.52 57.77
N GLN A 705 38.08 -22.02 56.64
CA GLN A 705 37.28 -22.12 55.43
C GLN A 705 36.71 -23.54 55.24
N ALA A 706 35.39 -23.66 55.10
CA ALA A 706 34.73 -24.92 54.79
C ALA A 706 35.04 -25.41 53.35
N GLY A 707 34.96 -26.73 53.15
CA GLY A 707 34.99 -27.38 51.84
C GLY A 707 36.38 -27.57 51.20
N VAL A 708 37.45 -27.02 51.76
CA VAL A 708 38.82 -27.11 51.23
C VAL A 708 39.55 -28.38 51.67
N THR A 709 40.76 -28.59 51.17
CA THR A 709 41.68 -29.63 51.69
C THR A 709 42.57 -29.05 52.79
N GLY A 710 43.07 -27.83 52.60
CA GLY A 710 43.90 -27.16 53.61
C GLY A 710 44.42 -25.81 53.14
N TYR A 711 45.57 -25.39 53.69
CA TYR A 711 46.16 -24.07 53.47
C TYR A 711 47.65 -24.17 53.11
N LYS A 712 48.15 -23.16 52.39
CA LYS A 712 49.57 -22.96 52.10
C LYS A 712 49.99 -21.58 52.60
N ILE A 713 51.06 -21.55 53.40
CA ILE A 713 51.60 -20.36 54.05
C ILE A 713 52.86 -19.92 53.30
N TYR A 714 52.95 -18.62 53.01
CA TYR A 714 54.04 -18.02 52.25
C TYR A 714 54.70 -16.90 53.07
N GLN A 715 56.02 -16.85 53.02
CA GLN A 715 56.84 -15.79 53.60
C GLN A 715 57.62 -15.07 52.49
N TYR A 716 57.74 -13.76 52.58
CA TYR A 716 58.60 -13.00 51.66
C TYR A 716 60.07 -13.13 52.09
N LYS A 717 60.93 -13.61 51.18
CA LYS A 717 62.38 -13.79 51.36
C LYS A 717 63.08 -13.58 50.03
N ASN A 718 64.27 -12.97 50.02
CA ASN A 718 65.11 -12.82 48.84
C ASN A 718 64.33 -12.28 47.61
N SER A 719 63.57 -11.20 47.85
CA SER A 719 62.68 -10.52 46.88
C SER A 719 61.57 -11.39 46.27
N LYS A 720 61.25 -12.56 46.81
CA LYS A 720 60.20 -13.45 46.32
C LYS A 720 59.33 -14.05 47.43
N TRP A 721 58.13 -14.50 47.06
CA TRP A 721 57.25 -15.24 47.95
C TRP A 721 57.64 -16.72 47.94
N ILE A 722 58.14 -17.22 49.06
CA ILE A 722 58.51 -18.63 49.24
C ILE A 722 57.41 -19.32 50.05
N GLU A 723 56.97 -20.49 49.59
CA GLU A 723 56.09 -21.35 50.39
C GLU A 723 56.89 -21.95 51.54
N ILE A 724 56.40 -21.77 52.77
CA ILE A 724 57.08 -22.26 53.98
C ILE A 724 56.38 -23.45 54.63
N GLU A 725 55.08 -23.66 54.35
CA GLU A 725 54.32 -24.78 54.89
C GLU A 725 53.08 -25.09 54.02
N THR A 726 52.78 -26.39 53.86
CA THR A 726 51.48 -26.90 53.38
C THR A 726 50.77 -27.64 54.51
N ILE A 727 49.68 -27.07 55.02
CA ILE A 727 48.81 -27.69 56.00
C ILE A 727 47.76 -28.53 55.27
N LYS A 728 47.76 -29.85 55.51
CA LYS A 728 46.89 -30.84 54.84
C LYS A 728 45.53 -31.08 55.51
N ASN A 729 45.27 -30.45 56.67
CA ASN A 729 44.01 -30.54 57.40
C ASN A 729 43.37 -29.14 57.49
N TYR A 730 42.21 -28.95 56.87
CA TYR A 730 41.53 -27.65 56.82
C TYR A 730 40.99 -27.14 58.18
N TYR A 731 40.90 -28.00 59.20
CA TYR A 731 40.60 -27.58 60.57
C TYR A 731 41.79 -26.84 61.22
N THR A 732 43.02 -27.11 60.79
CA THR A 732 44.23 -26.47 61.33
C THR A 732 44.38 -25.06 60.73
N THR A 733 44.07 -24.05 61.54
CA THR A 733 43.96 -22.63 61.15
C THR A 733 45.04 -21.74 61.78
N SER A 734 46.14 -22.35 62.23
CA SER A 734 47.30 -21.64 62.77
C SER A 734 48.61 -22.32 62.38
N SER A 735 49.68 -21.53 62.28
CA SER A 735 51.06 -21.99 62.04
C SER A 735 52.03 -21.23 62.94
N THR A 736 53.16 -21.84 63.32
CA THR A 736 54.21 -21.21 64.14
C THR A 736 55.56 -21.26 63.44
N MET A 737 55.96 -20.13 62.88
CA MET A 737 57.25 -19.93 62.24
C MET A 737 58.33 -19.82 63.33
N LYS A 738 59.35 -20.68 63.26
CA LYS A 738 60.50 -20.73 64.18
C LYS A 738 61.79 -20.35 63.42
N GLY A 739 62.89 -20.13 64.15
CA GLY A 739 64.20 -19.81 63.56
C GLY A 739 64.28 -18.41 62.95
N LEU A 740 63.43 -17.49 63.42
CA LEU A 740 63.43 -16.10 62.99
C LEU A 740 64.47 -15.29 63.79
N LYS A 741 64.99 -14.20 63.20
CA LYS A 741 65.86 -13.25 63.91
C LYS A 741 65.04 -12.39 64.86
N SER A 742 65.63 -11.99 65.98
CA SER A 742 65.06 -11.04 66.95
C SER A 742 64.86 -9.65 66.34
N ARG A 743 63.90 -8.88 66.85
CA ARG A 743 63.54 -7.51 66.39
C ARG A 743 63.40 -7.33 64.86
N THR A 744 63.10 -8.40 64.12
CA THR A 744 63.10 -8.42 62.65
C THR A 744 61.68 -8.51 62.11
N ALA A 745 61.34 -7.66 61.14
CA ALA A 745 60.04 -7.65 60.46
C ALA A 745 59.97 -8.71 59.36
N TYR A 746 58.81 -9.37 59.21
CA TYR A 746 58.55 -10.39 58.22
C TYR A 746 57.17 -10.23 57.59
N ASN A 747 57.08 -10.43 56.27
CA ASN A 747 55.83 -10.37 55.52
C ASN A 747 55.29 -11.77 55.25
N PHE A 748 54.01 -12.00 55.54
CA PHE A 748 53.32 -13.28 55.36
C PHE A 748 51.99 -13.14 54.62
N LYS A 749 51.61 -14.20 53.89
CA LYS A 749 50.26 -14.39 53.32
C LYS A 749 49.90 -15.87 53.28
N VAL A 750 48.61 -16.18 53.33
CA VAL A 750 48.07 -17.56 53.31
C VAL A 750 47.08 -17.71 52.16
N ARG A 751 47.00 -18.89 51.56
CA ARG A 751 45.91 -19.25 50.63
C ARG A 751 45.33 -20.61 50.96
N ALA A 752 44.04 -20.79 50.75
CA ALA A 752 43.41 -22.10 50.82
C ALA A 752 43.64 -22.90 49.52
N TYR A 753 43.59 -24.23 49.60
CA TYR A 753 43.65 -25.12 48.44
C TYR A 753 42.69 -26.31 48.57
N LYS A 754 42.19 -26.79 47.44
CA LYS A 754 41.33 -27.98 47.35
C LYS A 754 41.92 -28.95 46.35
N THR A 755 42.16 -30.18 46.78
CA THR A 755 42.49 -31.30 45.92
C THR A 755 41.20 -32.06 45.56
N SER A 756 40.96 -32.25 44.27
CA SER A 756 39.86 -33.03 43.71
C SER A 756 40.38 -33.82 42.51
N ASN A 757 40.14 -35.13 42.47
CA ASN A 757 40.60 -36.03 41.40
C ASN A 757 42.09 -35.83 41.02
N LYS A 758 42.97 -35.87 42.04
CA LYS A 758 44.42 -35.58 41.97
C LYS A 758 44.81 -34.15 41.54
N LYS A 759 43.91 -33.32 41.00
CA LYS A 759 44.16 -31.92 40.62
C LYS A 759 43.99 -30.98 41.82
N ILE A 760 44.92 -30.02 41.98
CA ILE A 760 44.81 -28.97 43.01
C ILE A 760 44.24 -27.70 42.38
N THR A 761 43.19 -27.16 42.99
CA THR A 761 42.66 -25.81 42.71
C THR A 761 43.01 -24.90 43.90
N TYR A 762 43.56 -23.72 43.62
CA TYR A 762 44.04 -22.78 44.63
C TYR A 762 43.13 -21.57 44.78
N GLY A 763 42.99 -21.07 46.01
CA GLY A 763 42.34 -19.80 46.28
C GLY A 763 43.24 -18.60 46.03
N ALA A 764 42.64 -17.41 46.13
CA ALA A 764 43.39 -16.16 46.19
C ALA A 764 44.20 -16.11 47.50
N TYR A 765 45.31 -15.38 47.50
CA TYR A 765 46.03 -15.08 48.74
C TYR A 765 45.19 -14.16 49.63
N SER A 766 45.35 -14.32 50.94
CA SER A 766 44.99 -13.31 51.93
C SER A 766 45.65 -11.97 51.63
N GLU A 767 45.19 -10.94 52.34
CA GLU A 767 45.99 -9.75 52.59
C GLU A 767 47.36 -10.12 53.17
N ILE A 768 48.35 -9.25 52.91
CA ILE A 768 49.72 -9.41 53.40
C ILE A 768 49.81 -8.75 54.76
N ILE A 769 50.34 -9.47 55.76
CA ILE A 769 50.64 -8.90 57.08
C ILE A 769 52.15 -8.75 57.27
N THR A 770 52.55 -7.59 57.80
CA THR A 770 53.92 -7.28 58.23
C THR A 770 54.00 -7.39 59.75
N VAL A 771 54.84 -8.29 60.26
CA VAL A 771 54.89 -8.62 61.68
C VAL A 771 56.32 -8.86 62.17
N SER A 772 56.67 -8.29 63.32
CA SER A 772 58.03 -8.36 63.88
C SER A 772 58.11 -9.22 65.14
N THR A 773 59.22 -9.94 65.28
CA THR A 773 59.63 -10.64 66.51
C THR A 773 59.78 -9.70 67.72
N LYS A 774 59.93 -10.27 68.92
CA LYS A 774 60.39 -9.52 70.11
C LYS A 774 61.88 -9.22 70.02
#